data_AF-A0A1B3PKK7-F1
#
_entry.id   AF-A0A1B3PKK7-F1
#
_cell.length_a   1.000
_cell.length_b   1.000
_cell.length_c   1.000
_cell.angle_alpha   90.00
_cell.angle_beta   90.00
_cell.angle_gamma   90.00
#
_symmetry.space_group_name_H-M   'P 1'
#
loop_
_entity.id
_entity.type
_entity.pdbx_description
1 polymer ?
#
loop_
_entity_poly.entity_id
_entity_poly.type
_entity_poly.pdbx_seq_one_letter_code
_entity_poly.pdbx_strand_id
1 'polypeptide(L)'
;MLVAALAVLALVFLASAASSFAALVKSNASLDQVTREITVLQDLSDAVNHTRTSRVWMVQASVYGSYGMFKESAAALATARSKLADSRSAFGRYEQSAKGAAEEPLARAAAQAYAAYLAEGLDPLITALEAGNPQNYINTLRNRTPALDADFEKAVNAVLTLRTEQSRQTQADIQAGYQRSLAGLWVLTALFGATCLALWGGARRWLVRPLRAMARDIETVAANDLSAPAQAAQPFAPQEIAQVQGTMERMRMQLRTTVGAIRGAAHTVQAASHDIAAGNAHLAERTQQQALHLGHTSEAIGHMAQSLARSASAAARVASVAQSAAAVATEGGTKVGQARAAMDEIHASSRKIGEITTVIDGIAFQTNILALNAAVEAARAGEHGRGFAVVASEVRTLAQRSAGAAREIKHLIDESVACVERGVAHVHDAGATMQGVLDQINAAAALAADIRHATEQQARDVEHARTTLSQLEQMTDQNVQLVAQSAEAAGSLDQQADALAQAVDSFRLPDDGSHTPPRPRGPHASVAHAPALPARVAHTRAAAALTAVLAAVLCTVPADHAAATEVELLHWWTSEGESRAVQTLRPQLAAKGLALKTPAVNGGAEALAQTLRERVAAGKAPDAVQMKAADLAAWGDQGALASLDALAKADGWDYKIPRQIAEQVKYKGAYVAVPVNVHRINWLYINRALLQQVQGRVPQTWPQFMALAERLQKAGITPLAHGNQPWQNLTLFETVALGVAGPDLYQRALARGEPAAVQSEAIGRALQTFAALRPLTEPVAAPQPAAPGANARKPAPAPASTSTSGAASQAASAEWNAATARVITGKAAMQIMGDWAKGEFLVARQVPEQDFLCVSTPGSASSYIYVVDSLALFRQAGSTVATAEQTALAQAVTGPEFQATFNLAKGSIPITPGVDMSRFDACAKESSAFFLAARMASTLVPSVAHRMALPPARHKALEALVDKLWNDPAYGAAQAQRDWVAASQAR
;
A
#
# COMPACT_ATOMS: atom_id res chain seq x y z
N MET A 1 12.98 -62.87 20.33
CA MET A 1 12.67 -63.63 19.08
C MET A 1 13.87 -63.77 18.15
N LEU A 2 14.59 -62.70 17.78
CA LEU A 2 15.72 -62.78 16.84
C LEU A 2 16.82 -63.77 17.29
N VAL A 3 17.17 -63.74 18.59
CA VAL A 3 18.16 -64.66 19.19
C VAL A 3 17.71 -66.13 19.10
N ALA A 4 16.43 -66.42 19.36
CA ALA A 4 15.89 -67.77 19.28
C ALA A 4 15.89 -68.31 17.84
N ALA A 5 15.59 -67.46 16.86
CA ALA A 5 15.60 -67.84 15.45
C ALA A 5 17.02 -68.05 14.90
N LEU A 6 18.00 -67.24 15.34
CA LEU A 6 19.42 -67.46 15.02
C LEU A 6 19.94 -68.77 15.61
N ALA A 7 19.51 -69.14 16.83
CA ALA A 7 19.87 -70.41 17.45
C ALA A 7 19.31 -71.62 16.67
N VAL A 8 18.06 -71.55 16.20
CA VAL A 8 17.46 -72.60 15.34
C VAL A 8 18.23 -72.73 14.02
N LEU A 9 18.62 -71.61 13.41
CA LEU A 9 19.38 -71.62 12.16
C LEU A 9 20.75 -72.31 12.32
N ALA A 10 21.45 -72.01 13.43
CA ALA A 10 22.72 -72.64 13.76
C ALA A 10 22.58 -74.15 14.00
N LEU A 11 21.51 -74.59 14.66
CA LEU A 11 21.24 -76.02 14.89
C LEU A 11 20.98 -76.78 13.58
N VAL A 12 20.19 -76.21 12.66
CA VAL A 12 19.93 -76.83 11.34
C VAL A 12 21.22 -76.93 10.52
N PHE A 13 22.07 -75.90 10.56
CA PHE A 13 23.36 -75.90 9.87
C PHE A 13 24.31 -77.00 10.41
N LEU A 14 24.44 -77.10 11.74
CA LEU A 14 25.27 -78.12 12.39
C LEU A 14 24.77 -79.55 12.08
N ALA A 15 23.46 -79.77 12.08
CA ALA A 15 22.86 -81.06 11.73
C ALA A 15 23.14 -81.44 10.26
N SER A 16 23.05 -80.47 9.33
CA SER A 16 23.40 -80.69 7.93
C SER A 16 24.87 -81.06 7.76
N ALA A 17 25.79 -80.33 8.41
CA ALA A 17 27.22 -80.60 8.32
C ALA A 17 27.58 -82.00 8.86
N ALA A 18 26.99 -82.41 10.00
CA ALA A 18 27.21 -83.73 10.58
C ALA A 18 26.72 -84.86 9.66
N SER A 19 25.56 -84.69 9.01
CA SER A 19 25.00 -85.68 8.09
C SER A 19 25.88 -85.89 6.84
N SER A 20 26.38 -84.80 6.24
CA SER A 20 27.27 -84.86 5.08
C SER A 20 28.60 -85.54 5.40
N PHE A 21 29.15 -85.27 6.58
CA PHE A 21 30.38 -85.91 7.04
C PHE A 21 30.21 -87.44 7.21
N ALA A 22 29.12 -87.88 7.83
CA ALA A 22 28.83 -89.31 8.01
C ALA A 22 28.64 -90.05 6.68
N ALA A 23 27.99 -89.42 5.69
CA ALA A 23 27.83 -90.00 4.35
C ALA A 23 29.18 -90.18 3.62
N LEU A 24 30.09 -89.22 3.77
CA LEU A 24 31.41 -89.27 3.15
C LEU A 24 32.28 -90.41 3.72
N VAL A 25 32.28 -90.58 5.05
CA VAL A 25 33.01 -91.66 5.73
C VAL A 25 32.50 -93.04 5.28
N LYS A 26 31.17 -93.22 5.19
CA LYS A 26 30.57 -94.49 4.74
C LYS A 26 30.88 -94.80 3.27
N SER A 27 30.88 -93.79 2.42
CA SER A 27 31.23 -93.93 0.99
C SER A 27 32.68 -94.39 0.80
N ASN A 28 33.60 -93.87 1.62
CA ASN A 28 35.01 -94.27 1.52
C ASN A 28 35.23 -95.74 1.92
N ALA A 29 34.56 -96.20 2.97
CA ALA A 29 34.63 -97.60 3.40
C ALA A 29 34.05 -98.58 2.35
N SER A 30 33.00 -98.18 1.63
CA SER A 30 32.40 -99.02 0.57
C SER A 30 33.29 -99.18 -0.67
N LEU A 31 34.06 -98.16 -1.05
CA LEU A 31 35.01 -98.25 -2.17
C LEU A 31 36.14 -99.25 -1.89
N ASP A 32 36.61 -99.25 -0.65
CA ASP A 32 37.68 -100.13 -0.18
C ASP A 32 37.26 -101.62 -0.20
N GLN A 33 35.99 -101.89 0.12
CA GLN A 33 35.40 -103.23 0.06
C GLN A 33 35.26 -103.74 -1.39
N VAL A 34 34.78 -102.91 -2.32
CA VAL A 34 34.64 -103.29 -3.74
C VAL A 34 35.99 -103.62 -4.38
N THR A 35 37.04 -102.85 -4.03
CA THR A 35 38.39 -103.06 -4.56
C THR A 35 38.95 -104.43 -4.15
N ARG A 36 38.74 -104.85 -2.90
CA ARG A 36 39.18 -106.17 -2.42
C ARG A 36 38.51 -107.33 -3.15
N GLU A 37 37.21 -107.23 -3.44
CA GLU A 37 36.47 -108.30 -4.13
C GLU A 37 36.93 -108.48 -5.58
N ILE A 38 37.28 -107.39 -6.28
CA ILE A 38 37.78 -107.46 -7.66
C ILE A 38 39.09 -108.25 -7.73
N THR A 39 40.03 -108.00 -6.81
CA THR A 39 41.34 -108.68 -6.78
C THR A 39 41.20 -110.19 -6.60
N VAL A 40 40.28 -110.65 -5.75
CA VAL A 40 40.07 -112.08 -5.49
C VAL A 40 39.51 -112.81 -6.72
N LEU A 41 38.56 -112.18 -7.44
CA LEU A 41 38.03 -112.73 -8.68
C LEU A 41 39.10 -112.83 -9.77
N GLN A 42 39.99 -111.84 -9.85
CA GLN A 42 41.11 -111.83 -10.80
C GLN A 42 42.10 -112.98 -10.52
N ASP A 43 42.51 -113.18 -9.27
CA ASP A 43 43.44 -114.25 -8.90
C ASP A 43 42.93 -115.65 -9.32
N LEU A 44 41.63 -115.90 -9.15
CA LEU A 44 41.03 -117.19 -9.49
C LEU A 44 40.92 -117.40 -11.02
N SER A 45 40.59 -116.34 -11.77
CA SER A 45 40.59 -116.34 -13.23
C SER A 45 42.01 -116.54 -13.80
N ASP A 46 43.00 -115.87 -13.21
CA ASP A 46 44.39 -115.97 -13.63
C ASP A 46 44.95 -117.38 -13.45
N ALA A 47 44.59 -118.08 -12.38
CA ALA A 47 44.95 -119.49 -12.19
C ALA A 47 44.47 -120.37 -13.37
N VAL A 48 43.19 -120.28 -13.74
CA VAL A 48 42.64 -121.04 -14.88
C VAL A 48 43.31 -120.66 -16.20
N ASN A 49 43.53 -119.37 -16.44
CA ASN A 49 44.18 -118.92 -17.68
C ASN A 49 45.64 -119.38 -17.76
N HIS A 50 46.35 -119.40 -16.64
CA HIS A 50 47.74 -119.83 -16.58
C HIS A 50 47.91 -121.34 -16.77
N THR A 51 47.02 -122.20 -16.23
CA THR A 51 47.05 -123.65 -16.55
C THR A 51 46.81 -123.93 -18.03
N ARG A 52 45.83 -123.25 -18.63
CA ARG A 52 45.54 -123.34 -20.08
C ARG A 52 46.73 -122.91 -20.91
N THR A 53 47.32 -121.76 -20.58
CA THR A 53 48.51 -121.25 -21.26
C THR A 53 49.68 -122.22 -21.13
N SER A 54 49.89 -122.77 -19.93
CA SER A 54 50.93 -123.78 -19.68
C SER A 54 50.77 -124.99 -20.61
N ARG A 55 49.55 -125.54 -20.73
CA ARG A 55 49.27 -126.67 -21.64
C ARG A 55 49.54 -126.36 -23.11
N VAL A 56 49.19 -125.16 -23.58
CA VAL A 56 49.50 -124.76 -24.96
C VAL A 56 51.00 -124.83 -25.21
N TRP A 57 51.81 -124.31 -24.27
CA TRP A 57 53.26 -124.39 -24.35
C TRP A 57 53.79 -125.83 -24.23
N MET A 58 53.15 -126.70 -23.44
CA MET A 58 53.48 -128.13 -23.41
C MET A 58 53.24 -128.80 -24.77
N VAL A 59 52.11 -128.51 -25.42
CA VAL A 59 51.80 -129.03 -26.76
C VAL A 59 52.85 -128.55 -27.76
N GLN A 60 53.20 -127.27 -27.71
CA GLN A 60 54.24 -126.71 -28.57
C GLN A 60 55.62 -127.34 -28.32
N ALA A 61 55.98 -127.58 -27.05
CA ALA A 61 57.21 -128.29 -26.69
C ALA A 61 57.22 -129.73 -27.25
N SER A 62 56.09 -130.43 -27.16
CA SER A 62 55.92 -131.78 -27.74
C SER A 62 56.13 -131.79 -29.26
N VAL A 63 55.49 -130.85 -29.95
CA VAL A 63 55.56 -130.71 -31.41
C VAL A 63 57.01 -130.42 -31.83
N TYR A 64 57.68 -129.44 -31.22
CA TYR A 64 59.08 -129.15 -31.52
C TYR A 64 60.01 -130.34 -31.24
N GLY A 65 59.77 -131.08 -30.14
CA GLY A 65 60.52 -132.29 -29.84
C GLY A 65 60.37 -133.36 -30.92
N SER A 66 59.17 -133.55 -31.47
CA SER A 66 58.89 -134.54 -32.53
C SER A 66 59.58 -134.22 -33.86
N TYR A 67 59.86 -132.94 -34.13
CA TYR A 67 60.59 -132.49 -35.33
C TYR A 67 62.12 -132.38 -35.11
N GLY A 68 62.64 -132.77 -33.94
CA GLY A 68 64.07 -132.71 -33.61
C GLY A 68 64.57 -131.32 -33.19
N MET A 69 63.68 -130.35 -32.98
CA MET A 69 63.99 -128.99 -32.53
C MET A 69 64.10 -128.91 -31.00
N PHE A 70 65.14 -129.56 -30.44
CA PHE A 70 65.24 -129.75 -28.99
C PHE A 70 65.45 -128.46 -28.18
N LYS A 71 66.10 -127.44 -28.74
CA LYS A 71 66.35 -126.16 -28.04
C LYS A 71 65.05 -125.37 -27.86
N GLU A 72 64.26 -125.27 -28.92
CA GLU A 72 62.95 -124.61 -28.93
C GLU A 72 61.95 -125.40 -28.08
N SER A 73 62.01 -126.74 -28.11
CA SER A 73 61.22 -127.60 -27.23
C SER A 73 61.53 -127.34 -25.74
N ALA A 74 62.82 -127.27 -25.38
CA ALA A 74 63.22 -126.97 -24.00
C ALA A 74 62.79 -125.57 -23.54
N ALA A 75 62.87 -124.55 -24.41
CA ALA A 75 62.40 -123.20 -24.11
C ALA A 75 60.87 -123.12 -23.94
N ALA A 76 60.11 -123.82 -24.79
CA ALA A 76 58.67 -123.93 -24.66
C ALA A 76 58.28 -124.67 -23.36
N LEU A 77 58.99 -125.73 -23.00
CA LEU A 77 58.78 -126.45 -21.74
C LEU A 77 59.11 -125.58 -20.51
N ALA A 78 60.17 -124.77 -20.56
CA ALA A 78 60.49 -123.82 -19.50
C ALA A 78 59.39 -122.77 -19.33
N THR A 79 58.82 -122.28 -20.42
CA THR A 79 57.69 -121.34 -20.40
C THR A 79 56.43 -122.01 -19.84
N ALA A 80 56.16 -123.26 -20.23
CA ALA A 80 55.07 -124.05 -19.66
C ALA A 80 55.20 -124.18 -18.14
N ARG A 81 56.40 -124.47 -17.63
CA ARG A 81 56.67 -124.50 -16.17
C ARG A 81 56.42 -123.18 -15.49
N SER A 82 56.94 -122.09 -16.05
CA SER A 82 56.74 -120.76 -15.50
C SER A 82 55.25 -120.43 -15.41
N LYS A 83 54.47 -120.71 -16.46
CA LYS A 83 53.02 -120.47 -16.43
C LYS A 83 52.30 -121.39 -15.45
N LEU A 84 52.76 -122.62 -15.28
CA LEU A 84 52.20 -123.50 -14.25
C LEU A 84 52.52 -122.99 -12.84
N ALA A 85 53.71 -122.43 -12.62
CA ALA A 85 54.09 -121.79 -11.36
C ALA A 85 53.26 -120.52 -11.09
N ASP A 86 53.04 -119.67 -12.11
CA ASP A 86 52.15 -118.51 -12.03
C ASP A 86 50.74 -118.93 -11.62
N SER A 87 50.22 -120.01 -12.23
CA SER A 87 48.93 -120.60 -11.87
C SER A 87 48.88 -121.03 -10.41
N ARG A 88 49.92 -121.75 -9.93
CA ARG A 88 50.02 -122.17 -8.52
C ARG A 88 50.05 -120.95 -7.58
N SER A 89 50.75 -119.88 -7.96
CA SER A 89 50.81 -118.65 -7.19
C SER A 89 49.45 -117.93 -7.13
N ALA A 90 48.78 -117.76 -8.27
CA ALA A 90 47.48 -117.10 -8.35
C ALA A 90 46.40 -117.86 -7.56
N PHE A 91 46.36 -119.19 -7.72
CA PHE A 91 45.44 -120.03 -6.96
C PHE A 91 45.76 -120.01 -5.45
N GLY A 92 47.05 -119.98 -5.07
CA GLY A 92 47.47 -119.86 -3.68
C GLY A 92 47.07 -118.53 -3.03
N ARG A 93 47.09 -117.41 -3.76
CA ARG A 93 46.58 -116.13 -3.26
C ARG A 93 45.06 -116.18 -3.05
N TYR A 94 44.34 -116.80 -3.98
CA TYR A 94 42.93 -117.08 -3.78
C TYR A 94 42.68 -117.94 -2.52
N GLU A 95 43.47 -118.99 -2.27
CA GLU A 95 43.34 -119.82 -1.06
C GLU A 95 43.58 -119.04 0.25
N GLN A 96 44.40 -117.99 0.21
CA GLN A 96 44.63 -117.10 1.36
C GLN A 96 43.58 -116.01 1.53
N SER A 97 42.74 -115.76 0.52
CA SER A 97 41.67 -114.76 0.60
C SER A 97 40.60 -115.15 1.64
N ALA A 98 39.98 -114.15 2.27
CA ALA A 98 38.90 -114.35 3.23
C ALA A 98 37.66 -114.94 2.53
N LYS A 99 37.22 -116.13 2.96
CA LYS A 99 36.09 -116.86 2.39
C LYS A 99 34.88 -116.77 3.31
N GLY A 100 33.71 -116.65 2.72
CA GLY A 100 32.45 -116.76 3.46
C GLY A 100 32.02 -118.21 3.67
N ALA A 101 31.14 -118.44 4.63
CA ALA A 101 30.62 -119.77 4.97
C ALA A 101 30.01 -120.53 3.76
N ALA A 102 29.42 -119.79 2.81
CA ALA A 102 28.85 -120.36 1.58
C ALA A 102 29.90 -120.67 0.50
N GLU A 103 31.05 -120.00 0.52
CA GLU A 103 32.13 -120.20 -0.44
C GLU A 103 33.05 -121.34 -0.02
N GLU A 104 33.25 -121.53 1.28
CA GLU A 104 34.13 -122.54 1.87
C GLU A 104 33.99 -123.98 1.29
N PRO A 105 32.78 -124.54 1.07
CA PRO A 105 32.66 -125.84 0.41
C PRO A 105 33.06 -125.81 -1.08
N LEU A 106 32.76 -124.73 -1.80
CA LEU A 106 33.11 -124.57 -3.22
C LEU A 106 34.61 -124.35 -3.41
N ALA A 107 35.22 -123.54 -2.56
CA ALA A 107 36.66 -123.30 -2.53
C ALA A 107 37.44 -124.60 -2.30
N ARG A 108 36.99 -125.43 -1.35
CA ARG A 108 37.59 -126.75 -1.10
C ARG A 108 37.45 -127.68 -2.31
N ALA A 109 36.29 -127.68 -2.97
CA ALA A 109 36.10 -128.47 -4.20
C ALA A 109 37.03 -127.98 -5.33
N ALA A 110 37.19 -126.67 -5.49
CA ALA A 110 38.12 -126.09 -6.47
C ALA A 110 39.58 -126.43 -6.15
N ALA A 111 39.99 -126.36 -4.89
CA ALA A 111 41.34 -126.73 -4.46
C ALA A 111 41.64 -128.22 -4.70
N GLN A 112 40.67 -129.09 -4.40
CA GLN A 112 40.79 -130.53 -4.68
C GLN A 112 40.88 -130.81 -6.18
N ALA A 113 40.01 -130.20 -6.99
CA ALA A 113 40.04 -130.34 -8.44
C ALA A 113 41.35 -129.79 -9.05
N TYR A 114 41.86 -128.67 -8.51
CA TYR A 114 43.13 -128.08 -8.93
C TYR A 114 44.31 -129.00 -8.59
N ALA A 115 44.36 -129.52 -7.37
CA ALA A 115 45.41 -130.44 -6.95
C ALA A 115 45.41 -131.73 -7.78
N ALA A 116 44.23 -132.31 -8.04
CA ALA A 116 44.08 -133.46 -8.92
C ALA A 116 44.52 -133.13 -10.36
N TYR A 117 44.13 -131.96 -10.87
CA TYR A 117 44.52 -131.52 -12.21
C TYR A 117 46.03 -131.33 -12.37
N LEU A 118 46.71 -130.81 -11.35
CA LEU A 118 48.16 -130.70 -11.33
C LEU A 118 48.81 -132.08 -11.26
N ALA A 119 48.48 -132.89 -10.26
CA ALA A 119 49.18 -134.14 -9.96
C ALA A 119 48.94 -135.25 -10.99
N GLU A 120 47.71 -135.36 -11.52
CA GLU A 120 47.32 -136.42 -12.45
C GLU A 120 47.23 -135.94 -13.91
N GLY A 121 47.20 -134.62 -14.12
CA GLY A 121 47.03 -134.00 -15.43
C GLY A 121 48.29 -133.31 -15.93
N LEU A 122 48.72 -132.22 -15.29
CA LEU A 122 49.73 -131.31 -15.83
C LEU A 122 51.18 -131.71 -15.50
N ASP A 123 51.46 -132.12 -14.26
CA ASP A 123 52.81 -132.52 -13.86
C ASP A 123 53.28 -133.77 -14.64
N PRO A 124 52.47 -134.83 -14.84
CA PRO A 124 52.88 -135.97 -15.65
C PRO A 124 53.13 -135.61 -17.11
N LEU A 125 52.44 -134.59 -17.66
CA LEU A 125 52.72 -134.07 -19.00
C LEU A 125 54.10 -133.43 -19.08
N ILE A 126 54.46 -132.60 -18.10
CA ILE A 126 55.81 -132.02 -18.01
C ILE A 126 56.85 -133.13 -17.91
N THR A 127 56.66 -134.09 -17.01
CA THR A 127 57.60 -135.20 -16.82
C THR A 127 57.74 -136.08 -18.06
N ALA A 128 56.64 -136.34 -18.78
CA ALA A 128 56.68 -137.10 -20.03
C ALA A 128 57.46 -136.37 -21.14
N LEU A 129 57.35 -135.03 -21.21
CA LEU A 129 58.14 -134.21 -22.12
C LEU A 129 59.64 -134.20 -21.75
N GLU A 130 59.98 -134.16 -20.47
CA GLU A 130 61.37 -134.25 -19.99
C GLU A 130 62.02 -135.58 -20.33
N ALA A 131 61.28 -136.68 -20.11
CA ALA A 131 61.76 -138.03 -20.38
C ALA A 131 61.81 -138.35 -21.89
N GLY A 132 61.40 -137.42 -22.77
CA GLY A 132 61.34 -137.63 -24.21
C GLY A 132 60.39 -138.74 -24.63
N ASN A 133 59.30 -138.97 -23.88
CA ASN A 133 58.36 -140.07 -24.13
C ASN A 133 57.04 -139.54 -24.75
N PRO A 134 56.97 -139.41 -26.10
CA PRO A 134 55.82 -138.81 -26.77
C PRO A 134 54.55 -139.66 -26.62
N GLN A 135 54.67 -140.98 -26.50
CA GLN A 135 53.53 -141.87 -26.35
C GLN A 135 52.79 -141.63 -25.02
N ASN A 136 53.55 -141.50 -23.92
CA ASN A 136 52.98 -141.24 -22.60
C ASN A 136 52.40 -139.82 -22.50
N TYR A 137 53.06 -138.84 -23.12
CA TYR A 137 52.56 -137.46 -23.21
C TYR A 137 51.20 -137.42 -23.92
N ILE A 138 51.09 -137.99 -25.12
CA ILE A 138 49.84 -137.98 -25.90
C ILE A 138 48.73 -138.74 -25.18
N ASN A 139 49.03 -139.89 -24.59
CA ASN A 139 48.03 -140.67 -23.85
C ASN A 139 47.48 -139.90 -22.65
N THR A 140 48.35 -139.26 -21.86
CA THR A 140 47.93 -138.46 -20.70
C THR A 140 47.13 -137.23 -21.16
N LEU A 141 47.63 -136.51 -22.17
CA LEU A 141 47.02 -135.28 -22.70
C LEU A 141 45.63 -135.53 -23.27
N ARG A 142 45.44 -136.67 -23.95
CA ARG A 142 44.18 -137.01 -24.59
C ARG A 142 43.17 -137.63 -23.62
N ASN A 143 43.61 -138.59 -22.80
CA ASN A 143 42.69 -139.44 -22.06
C ASN A 143 42.45 -138.96 -20.62
N ARG A 144 43.36 -138.20 -20.01
CA ARG A 144 43.26 -137.80 -18.59
C ARG A 144 43.09 -136.29 -18.40
N THR A 145 43.91 -135.48 -19.08
CA THR A 145 43.95 -134.03 -18.88
C THR A 145 42.64 -133.28 -19.19
N PRO A 146 41.84 -133.60 -20.24
CA PRO A 146 40.65 -132.82 -20.56
C PRO A 146 39.52 -132.95 -19.52
N ALA A 147 39.35 -134.13 -18.93
CA ALA A 147 38.36 -134.34 -17.88
C ALA A 147 38.73 -133.56 -16.61
N LEU A 148 40.00 -133.62 -16.20
CA LEU A 148 40.50 -132.90 -15.03
C LEU A 148 40.46 -131.36 -15.21
N ASP A 149 40.74 -130.87 -16.43
CA ASP A 149 40.61 -129.45 -16.79
C ASP A 149 39.15 -128.98 -16.64
N ALA A 150 38.21 -129.75 -17.19
CA ALA A 150 36.79 -129.45 -17.10
C ALA A 150 36.26 -129.48 -15.64
N ASP A 151 36.73 -130.43 -14.82
CA ASP A 151 36.36 -130.50 -13.40
C ASP A 151 36.91 -129.30 -12.61
N PHE A 152 38.16 -128.91 -12.87
CA PHE A 152 38.75 -127.71 -12.26
C PHE A 152 38.02 -126.43 -12.69
N GLU A 153 37.77 -126.26 -13.98
CA GLU A 153 37.05 -125.09 -14.50
C GLU A 153 35.63 -125.02 -13.94
N LYS A 154 34.91 -126.14 -13.85
CA LYS A 154 33.58 -126.21 -13.25
C LYS A 154 33.60 -125.79 -11.78
N ALA A 155 34.59 -126.28 -11.02
CA ALA A 155 34.71 -125.94 -9.60
C ALA A 155 35.06 -124.46 -9.38
N VAL A 156 35.95 -123.90 -10.20
CA VAL A 156 36.28 -122.46 -10.19
C VAL A 156 35.10 -121.60 -10.59
N ASN A 157 34.37 -121.96 -11.64
CA ASN A 157 33.21 -121.19 -12.10
C ASN A 157 32.09 -121.15 -11.04
N ALA A 158 31.92 -122.19 -10.24
CA ALA A 158 30.98 -122.18 -9.13
C ALA A 158 31.34 -121.12 -8.07
N VAL A 159 32.63 -120.99 -7.74
CA VAL A 159 33.13 -119.94 -6.84
C VAL A 159 32.96 -118.55 -7.46
N LEU A 160 33.36 -118.35 -8.72
CA LEU A 160 33.23 -117.07 -9.42
C LEU A 160 31.78 -116.59 -9.47
N THR A 161 30.83 -117.51 -9.72
CA THR A 161 29.40 -117.19 -9.77
C THR A 161 28.90 -116.68 -8.42
N LEU A 162 29.26 -117.35 -7.31
CA LEU A 162 28.84 -116.95 -5.97
C LEU A 162 29.39 -115.56 -5.61
N ARG A 163 30.69 -115.31 -5.81
CA ARG A 163 31.30 -114.02 -5.51
C ARG A 163 30.78 -112.88 -6.40
N THR A 164 30.49 -113.17 -7.67
CA THR A 164 29.91 -112.18 -8.59
C THR A 164 28.51 -111.76 -8.13
N GLU A 165 27.69 -112.70 -7.65
CA GLU A 165 26.35 -112.40 -7.14
C GLU A 165 26.40 -111.61 -5.81
N GLN A 166 27.31 -111.97 -4.90
CA GLN A 166 27.54 -111.22 -3.66
C GLN A 166 28.01 -109.77 -3.92
N SER A 167 28.86 -109.58 -4.93
CA SER A 167 29.31 -108.25 -5.36
C SER A 167 28.16 -107.38 -5.88
N ARG A 168 27.23 -107.96 -6.66
CA ARG A 168 26.01 -107.25 -7.11
C ARG A 168 25.09 -106.83 -5.97
N GLN A 169 24.87 -107.71 -4.99
CA GLN A 169 24.05 -107.38 -3.82
C GLN A 169 24.67 -106.24 -3.00
N THR A 170 25.99 -106.29 -2.79
CA THR A 170 26.72 -105.23 -2.08
C THR A 170 26.63 -103.89 -2.81
N GLN A 171 26.70 -103.86 -4.15
CA GLN A 171 26.50 -102.64 -4.94
C GLN A 171 25.07 -102.07 -4.80
N ALA A 172 24.04 -102.92 -4.77
CA ALA A 172 22.66 -102.47 -4.59
C ALA A 172 22.43 -101.81 -3.22
N ASP A 173 23.00 -102.38 -2.17
CA ASP A 173 22.91 -101.83 -0.81
C ASP A 173 23.64 -100.49 -0.65
N ILE A 174 24.80 -100.33 -1.31
CA ILE A 174 25.54 -99.06 -1.37
C ILE A 174 24.68 -97.99 -2.07
N GLN A 175 24.05 -98.32 -3.20
CA GLN A 175 23.20 -97.38 -3.95
C GLN A 175 21.97 -96.94 -3.13
N ALA A 176 21.31 -97.88 -2.44
CA ALA A 176 20.17 -97.58 -1.57
C ALA A 176 20.57 -96.77 -0.32
N GLY A 177 21.80 -96.95 0.18
CA GLY A 177 22.37 -96.14 1.26
C GLY A 177 22.64 -94.70 0.82
N TYR A 178 23.18 -94.52 -0.39
CA TYR A 178 23.49 -93.20 -0.96
C TYR A 178 22.22 -92.35 -1.19
N GLN A 179 21.17 -92.94 -1.75
CA GLN A 179 19.88 -92.26 -1.98
C GLN A 179 19.22 -91.78 -0.69
N ARG A 180 19.30 -92.56 0.40
CA ARG A 180 18.78 -92.16 1.72
C ARG A 180 19.51 -90.96 2.32
N SER A 181 20.84 -90.91 2.19
CA SER A 181 21.64 -89.76 2.66
C SER A 181 21.33 -88.48 1.87
N LEU A 182 21.12 -88.58 0.55
CA LEU A 182 20.73 -87.46 -0.32
C LEU A 182 19.34 -86.89 0.04
N ALA A 183 18.36 -87.75 0.28
CA ALA A 183 17.02 -87.30 0.68
C ALA A 183 17.03 -86.52 2.00
N GLY A 184 17.83 -86.95 2.99
CA GLY A 184 17.99 -86.23 4.25
C GLY A 184 18.57 -84.82 4.10
N LEU A 185 19.54 -84.64 3.20
CA LEU A 185 20.15 -83.34 2.91
C LEU A 185 19.14 -82.35 2.30
N TRP A 186 18.28 -82.82 1.39
CA TRP A 186 17.24 -81.99 0.78
C TRP A 186 16.22 -81.48 1.80
N VAL A 187 15.82 -82.30 2.77
CA VAL A 187 14.89 -81.90 3.85
C VAL A 187 15.50 -80.81 4.74
N LEU A 188 16.76 -80.94 5.14
CA LEU A 188 17.44 -79.95 5.97
C LEU A 188 17.62 -78.60 5.25
N THR A 189 17.89 -78.64 3.94
CA THR A 189 18.02 -77.43 3.12
C THR A 189 16.68 -76.70 2.98
N ALA A 190 15.57 -77.43 2.79
CA ALA A 190 14.23 -76.86 2.75
C ALA A 190 13.84 -76.19 4.08
N LEU A 191 14.13 -76.84 5.22
CA LEU A 191 13.90 -76.28 6.56
C LEU A 191 14.71 -75.01 6.80
N PHE A 192 15.98 -74.99 6.40
CA PHE A 192 16.82 -73.79 6.48
C PHE A 192 16.23 -72.62 5.68
N GLY A 193 15.81 -72.87 4.43
CA GLY A 193 15.17 -71.87 3.58
C GLY A 193 13.88 -71.30 4.16
N ALA A 194 13.00 -72.16 4.70
CA ALA A 194 11.75 -71.73 5.34
C ALA A 194 12.00 -70.82 6.57
N THR A 195 13.01 -71.15 7.37
CA THR A 195 13.37 -70.35 8.56
C THR A 195 13.92 -68.98 8.18
N CYS A 196 14.75 -68.89 7.14
CA CYS A 196 15.23 -67.62 6.58
C CYS A 196 14.09 -66.73 6.06
N LEU A 197 13.11 -67.31 5.36
CA LEU A 197 11.95 -66.57 4.85
C LEU A 197 11.06 -66.02 5.98
N ALA A 198 10.84 -66.82 7.03
CA ALA A 198 10.09 -66.37 8.21
C ALA A 198 10.81 -65.21 8.94
N LEU A 199 12.13 -65.30 9.10
CA LEU A 199 12.96 -64.24 9.66
C LEU A 199 12.90 -62.95 8.85
N TRP A 200 13.01 -63.05 7.52
CA TRP A 200 12.92 -61.91 6.62
C TRP A 200 11.54 -61.23 6.68
N GLY A 201 10.46 -62.02 6.65
CA GLY A 201 9.10 -61.51 6.77
C GLY A 201 8.83 -60.80 8.10
N GLY A 202 9.30 -61.40 9.20
CA GLY A 202 9.21 -60.82 10.54
C GLY A 202 9.98 -59.51 10.68
N ALA A 203 11.25 -59.47 10.27
CA ALA A 203 12.07 -58.26 10.31
C ALA A 203 11.46 -57.12 9.47
N ARG A 204 10.92 -57.43 8.29
CA ARG A 204 10.27 -56.45 7.43
C ARG A 204 8.98 -55.89 8.05
N ARG A 205 8.20 -56.73 8.74
CA ARG A 205 6.92 -56.34 9.33
C ARG A 205 7.07 -55.61 10.67
N TRP A 206 7.99 -56.03 11.53
CA TRP A 206 8.11 -55.53 12.91
C TRP A 206 9.21 -54.48 13.10
N LEU A 207 10.22 -54.42 12.22
CA LEU A 207 11.31 -53.43 12.32
C LEU A 207 11.25 -52.40 11.18
N VAL A 208 11.28 -52.87 9.93
CA VAL A 208 11.46 -51.97 8.77
C VAL A 208 10.22 -51.12 8.51
N ARG A 209 9.01 -51.69 8.61
CA ARG A 209 7.76 -50.95 8.39
C ARG A 209 7.55 -49.82 9.42
N PRO A 210 7.67 -50.05 10.74
CA PRO A 210 7.55 -48.98 11.74
C PRO A 210 8.62 -47.89 11.59
N LEU A 211 9.88 -48.26 11.34
CA LEU A 211 10.96 -47.28 11.12
C LEU A 211 10.70 -46.41 9.87
N ARG A 212 10.17 -46.98 8.78
CA ARG A 212 9.76 -46.20 7.59
C ARG A 212 8.53 -45.33 7.82
N ALA A 213 7.64 -45.71 8.74
CA ALA A 213 6.52 -44.84 9.12
C ALA A 213 7.05 -43.62 9.90
N MET A 214 7.94 -43.84 10.87
CA MET A 214 8.59 -42.75 11.61
C MET A 214 9.39 -41.82 10.71
N ALA A 215 10.17 -42.35 9.77
CA ALA A 215 10.93 -41.53 8.82
C ALA A 215 10.00 -40.61 8.01
N ARG A 216 8.85 -41.13 7.55
CA ARG A 216 7.84 -40.33 6.84
C ARG A 216 7.20 -39.28 7.73
N ASP A 217 6.89 -39.62 8.98
CA ASP A 217 6.33 -38.65 9.93
C ASP A 217 7.35 -37.52 10.23
N ILE A 218 8.67 -37.83 10.26
CA ILE A 218 9.74 -36.84 10.45
C ILE A 218 9.85 -35.96 9.20
N GLU A 219 9.81 -36.56 8.01
CA GLU A 219 9.79 -35.84 6.74
C GLU A 219 8.58 -34.91 6.64
N THR A 220 7.39 -35.31 7.12
CA THR A 220 6.22 -34.42 7.13
C THR A 220 6.40 -33.23 8.07
N VAL A 221 6.96 -33.44 9.28
CA VAL A 221 7.25 -32.33 10.20
C VAL A 221 8.35 -31.42 9.66
N ALA A 222 9.39 -31.99 9.03
CA ALA A 222 10.46 -31.24 8.38
C ALA A 222 9.99 -30.47 7.13
N ALA A 223 8.93 -30.94 6.47
CA ALA A 223 8.24 -30.26 5.38
C ALA A 223 7.21 -29.23 5.87
N ASN A 224 7.25 -28.86 7.16
CA ASN A 224 6.33 -27.94 7.82
C ASN A 224 4.87 -28.40 7.83
N ASP A 225 4.57 -29.68 7.60
CA ASP A 225 3.21 -30.23 7.69
C ASP A 225 2.95 -30.78 9.09
N LEU A 226 2.18 -30.03 9.88
CA LEU A 226 1.71 -30.39 11.21
C LEU A 226 0.23 -30.82 11.19
N SER A 227 -0.39 -30.95 10.01
CA SER A 227 -1.82 -31.21 9.85
C SER A 227 -2.20 -32.68 9.98
N ALA A 228 -1.30 -33.58 9.57
CA ALA A 228 -1.54 -35.01 9.59
C ALA A 228 -1.61 -35.58 11.02
N PRO A 229 -2.62 -36.39 11.37
CA PRO A 229 -2.61 -37.15 12.61
C PRO A 229 -1.48 -38.19 12.58
N ALA A 230 -0.78 -38.38 13.71
CA ALA A 230 0.21 -39.46 13.80
C ALA A 230 -0.42 -40.81 13.46
N GLN A 231 0.29 -41.62 12.67
CA GLN A 231 -0.14 -42.98 12.36
C GLN A 231 -0.28 -43.77 13.67
N ALA A 232 -1.44 -44.41 13.86
CA ALA A 232 -1.73 -45.20 15.06
C ALA A 232 -0.59 -46.20 15.35
N ALA A 233 -0.18 -46.27 16.62
CA ALA A 233 0.88 -47.17 17.08
C ALA A 233 0.60 -48.59 16.57
N GLN A 234 1.54 -49.14 15.81
CA GLN A 234 1.37 -50.45 15.19
C GLN A 234 1.28 -51.51 16.29
N PRO A 235 0.27 -52.40 16.26
CA PRO A 235 0.22 -53.53 17.18
C PRO A 235 1.52 -54.33 17.05
N PHE A 236 2.17 -54.64 18.18
CA PHE A 236 3.40 -55.43 18.28
C PHE A 236 4.73 -54.75 17.86
N ALA A 237 4.78 -53.41 17.78
CA ALA A 237 6.06 -52.71 17.67
C ALA A 237 6.89 -52.88 18.97
N PRO A 238 8.23 -53.02 18.88
CA PRO A 238 9.11 -52.98 20.06
C PRO A 238 8.87 -51.73 20.90
N GLN A 239 9.01 -51.85 22.22
CA GLN A 239 8.70 -50.79 23.19
C GLN A 239 9.50 -49.51 22.94
N GLU A 240 10.75 -49.66 22.50
CA GLU A 240 11.66 -48.56 22.16
C GLU A 240 11.14 -47.76 20.95
N ILE A 241 10.60 -48.44 19.94
CA ILE A 241 10.02 -47.78 18.75
C ILE A 241 8.75 -47.01 19.13
N ALA A 242 7.89 -47.61 19.96
CA ALA A 242 6.68 -46.96 20.46
C ALA A 242 6.98 -45.73 21.33
N GLN A 243 8.03 -45.79 22.16
CA GLN A 243 8.46 -44.67 22.99
C GLN A 243 8.94 -43.46 22.17
N VAL A 244 9.73 -43.71 21.12
CA VAL A 244 10.19 -42.62 20.24
C VAL A 244 9.02 -42.03 19.45
N GLN A 245 8.11 -42.85 18.91
CA GLN A 245 6.88 -42.37 18.26
C GLN A 245 6.04 -41.48 19.18
N GLY A 246 5.83 -41.89 20.43
CA GLY A 246 5.05 -41.10 21.40
C GLY A 246 5.75 -39.82 21.86
N THR A 247 7.08 -39.73 21.80
CA THR A 247 7.82 -38.51 22.12
C THR A 247 7.77 -37.52 20.94
N MET A 248 7.88 -38.04 19.73
CA MET A 248 7.80 -37.25 18.51
C MET A 248 6.39 -36.64 18.31
N GLU A 249 5.34 -37.38 18.65
CA GLU A 249 3.97 -36.85 18.61
C GLU A 249 3.76 -35.70 19.60
N ARG A 250 4.34 -35.79 20.81
CA ARG A 250 4.31 -34.68 21.78
C ARG A 250 5.03 -33.44 21.25
N MET A 251 6.19 -33.62 20.61
CA MET A 251 6.93 -32.52 19.96
C MET A 251 6.10 -31.86 18.85
N ARG A 252 5.50 -32.67 17.96
CA ARG A 252 4.61 -32.18 16.89
C ARG A 252 3.43 -31.39 17.45
N MET A 253 2.77 -31.89 18.49
CA MET A 253 1.63 -31.23 19.13
C MET A 253 2.01 -29.91 19.81
N GLN A 254 3.18 -29.84 20.46
CA GLN A 254 3.70 -28.59 21.01
C GLN A 254 4.02 -27.57 19.91
N LEU A 255 4.71 -27.97 18.83
CA LEU A 255 4.96 -27.11 17.69
C LEU A 255 3.66 -26.59 17.08
N ARG A 256 2.67 -27.47 16.88
CA ARG A 256 1.33 -27.10 16.38
C ARG A 256 0.67 -26.02 17.25
N THR A 257 0.74 -26.19 18.57
CA THR A 257 0.15 -25.24 19.54
C THR A 257 0.87 -23.89 19.50
N THR A 258 2.20 -23.90 19.50
CA THR A 258 3.02 -22.67 19.47
C THR A 258 2.83 -21.90 18.16
N VAL A 259 2.89 -22.58 17.01
CA VAL A 259 2.68 -21.98 15.70
C VAL A 259 1.26 -21.43 15.58
N GLY A 260 0.25 -22.17 16.06
CA GLY A 260 -1.14 -21.71 16.11
C GLY A 260 -1.32 -20.45 16.98
N ALA A 261 -0.69 -20.41 18.15
CA ALA A 261 -0.72 -19.24 19.04
C ALA A 261 -0.04 -18.02 18.42
N ILE A 262 1.11 -18.21 17.75
CA ILE A 262 1.82 -17.14 17.04
C ILE A 262 0.97 -16.60 15.88
N ARG A 263 0.36 -17.48 15.07
CA ARG A 263 -0.55 -17.08 13.98
C ARG A 263 -1.75 -16.27 14.51
N GLY A 264 -2.35 -16.72 15.61
CA GLY A 264 -3.45 -16.00 16.28
C GLY A 264 -3.04 -14.64 16.84
N ALA A 265 -1.84 -14.56 17.45
CA ALA A 265 -1.30 -13.31 17.97
C ALA A 265 -0.97 -12.32 16.84
N ALA A 266 -0.38 -12.79 15.73
CA ALA A 266 -0.10 -11.99 14.54
C ALA A 266 -1.39 -11.38 13.97
N HIS A 267 -2.46 -12.18 13.79
CA HIS A 267 -3.76 -11.65 13.35
C HIS A 267 -4.37 -10.65 14.33
N THR A 268 -4.17 -10.83 15.64
CA THR A 268 -4.66 -9.90 16.66
C THR A 268 -3.91 -8.55 16.58
N VAL A 269 -2.59 -8.58 16.41
CA VAL A 269 -1.78 -7.37 16.22
C VAL A 269 -2.16 -6.67 14.92
N GLN A 270 -2.37 -7.43 13.84
CA GLN A 270 -2.80 -6.89 12.55
C GLN A 270 -4.16 -6.18 12.66
N ALA A 271 -5.15 -6.81 13.33
CA ALA A 271 -6.45 -6.19 13.58
C ALA A 271 -6.32 -4.91 14.44
N ALA A 272 -5.51 -4.96 15.51
CA ALA A 272 -5.28 -3.80 16.37
C ALA A 272 -4.57 -2.65 15.63
N SER A 273 -3.59 -2.96 14.77
CA SER A 273 -2.91 -1.96 13.92
C SER A 273 -3.88 -1.30 12.94
N HIS A 274 -4.81 -2.07 12.37
CA HIS A 274 -5.85 -1.52 11.50
C HIS A 274 -6.84 -0.63 12.28
N ASP A 275 -7.26 -1.04 13.48
CA ASP A 275 -8.10 -0.22 14.36
C ASP A 275 -7.40 1.08 14.77
N ILE A 276 -6.10 1.02 15.08
CA ILE A 276 -5.28 2.22 15.34
C ILE A 276 -5.24 3.10 14.09
N ALA A 277 -4.95 2.56 12.91
CA ALA A 277 -4.91 3.33 11.67
C ALA A 277 -6.25 4.03 11.37
N ALA A 278 -7.37 3.34 11.55
CA ALA A 278 -8.71 3.91 11.40
C ALA A 278 -8.99 5.00 12.46
N GLY A 279 -8.65 4.75 13.72
CA GLY A 279 -8.78 5.73 14.80
C GLY A 279 -7.92 6.98 14.56
N ASN A 280 -6.74 6.79 13.99
CA ASN A 280 -5.80 7.86 13.68
C ASN A 280 -6.26 8.70 12.47
N ALA A 281 -6.92 8.08 11.48
CA ALA A 281 -7.58 8.80 10.40
C ALA A 281 -8.73 9.69 10.92
N HIS A 282 -9.52 9.18 11.86
CA HIS A 282 -10.57 9.99 12.51
C HIS A 282 -9.99 11.11 13.39
N LEU A 283 -8.86 10.86 14.07
CA LEU A 283 -8.13 11.92 14.79
C LEU A 283 -7.64 12.99 13.82
N ALA A 284 -7.05 12.61 12.68
CA ALA A 284 -6.61 13.53 11.64
C ALA A 284 -7.75 14.42 11.14
N GLU A 285 -8.91 13.83 10.85
CA GLU A 285 -10.12 14.56 10.43
C GLU A 285 -10.55 15.57 11.50
N ARG A 286 -10.60 15.16 12.78
CA ARG A 286 -10.94 16.04 13.89
C ARG A 286 -9.92 17.15 14.10
N THR A 287 -8.63 16.88 13.97
CA THR A 287 -7.56 17.87 14.05
C THR A 287 -7.67 18.90 12.92
N GLN A 288 -8.03 18.45 11.71
CA GLN A 288 -8.30 19.34 10.58
C GLN A 288 -9.55 20.20 10.79
N GLN A 289 -10.65 19.63 11.29
CA GLN A 289 -11.84 20.38 11.68
C GLN A 289 -11.54 21.41 12.77
N GLN A 290 -10.73 21.04 13.76
CA GLN A 290 -10.29 21.94 14.82
C GLN A 290 -9.47 23.11 14.26
N ALA A 291 -8.56 22.87 13.31
CA ALA A 291 -7.83 23.94 12.63
C ALA A 291 -8.77 24.92 11.89
N LEU A 292 -9.80 24.40 11.23
CA LEU A 292 -10.83 25.23 10.58
C LEU A 292 -11.62 26.08 11.62
N HIS A 293 -12.02 25.48 12.73
CA HIS A 293 -12.72 26.19 13.81
C HIS A 293 -11.86 27.26 14.48
N LEU A 294 -10.56 26.99 14.67
CA LEU A 294 -9.59 27.98 15.15
C LEU A 294 -9.45 29.14 14.16
N GLY A 295 -9.38 28.85 12.85
CA GLY A 295 -9.38 29.87 11.80
C GLY A 295 -10.61 30.80 11.86
N HIS A 296 -11.82 30.24 11.95
CA HIS A 296 -13.04 31.04 12.09
C HIS A 296 -13.08 31.84 13.40
N THR A 297 -12.57 31.28 14.49
CA THR A 297 -12.48 31.96 15.78
C THR A 297 -11.49 33.14 15.71
N SER A 298 -10.37 32.97 15.01
CA SER A 298 -9.38 34.01 14.75
C SER A 298 -9.99 35.17 13.96
N GLU A 299 -10.77 34.88 12.91
CA GLU A 299 -11.50 35.88 12.13
C GLU A 299 -12.54 36.63 13.00
N ALA A 300 -13.29 35.90 13.83
CA ALA A 300 -14.26 36.50 14.76
C ALA A 300 -13.60 37.42 15.81
N ILE A 301 -12.47 37.01 16.38
CA ILE A 301 -11.65 37.83 17.29
C ILE A 301 -11.12 39.07 16.57
N GLY A 302 -10.69 38.95 15.32
CA GLY A 302 -10.29 40.08 14.47
C GLY A 302 -11.42 41.08 14.24
N HIS A 303 -12.63 40.61 13.95
CA HIS A 303 -13.82 41.46 13.85
C HIS A 303 -14.19 42.13 15.18
N MET A 304 -14.05 41.41 16.29
CA MET A 304 -14.32 41.96 17.62
C MET A 304 -13.32 43.06 17.99
N ALA A 305 -12.02 42.86 17.70
CA ALA A 305 -10.99 43.89 17.87
C ALA A 305 -11.31 45.15 17.05
N GLN A 306 -11.72 44.99 15.79
CA GLN A 306 -12.12 46.10 14.94
C GLN A 306 -13.38 46.82 15.47
N SER A 307 -14.35 46.07 16.00
CA SER A 307 -15.56 46.65 16.58
C SER A 307 -15.27 47.44 17.85
N LEU A 308 -14.41 46.93 18.72
CA LEU A 308 -13.95 47.63 19.93
C LEU A 308 -13.20 48.93 19.57
N ALA A 309 -12.33 48.90 18.55
CA ALA A 309 -11.66 50.11 18.06
C ALA A 309 -12.67 51.17 17.59
N ARG A 310 -13.74 50.75 16.90
CA ARG A 310 -14.84 51.66 16.51
C ARG A 310 -15.61 52.20 17.72
N SER A 311 -15.91 51.36 18.72
CA SER A 311 -16.57 51.77 19.96
C SER A 311 -15.76 52.78 20.76
N ALA A 312 -14.44 52.57 20.88
CA ALA A 312 -13.53 53.51 21.55
C ALA A 312 -13.51 54.88 20.84
N SER A 313 -13.44 54.87 19.51
CA SER A 313 -13.51 56.10 18.69
C SER A 313 -14.86 56.80 18.81
N ALA A 314 -15.97 56.05 18.86
CA ALA A 314 -17.30 56.60 19.04
C ALA A 314 -17.48 57.24 20.42
N ALA A 315 -17.01 56.57 21.49
CA ALA A 315 -17.03 57.12 22.85
C ALA A 315 -16.19 58.40 22.96
N ALA A 316 -15.02 58.45 22.31
CA ALA A 316 -14.20 59.67 22.25
C ALA A 316 -14.91 60.83 21.53
N ARG A 317 -15.64 60.55 20.44
CA ARG A 317 -16.47 61.55 19.76
C ARG A 317 -17.61 62.06 20.65
N VAL A 318 -18.31 61.17 21.35
CA VAL A 318 -19.39 61.56 22.28
C VAL A 318 -18.85 62.47 23.38
N ALA A 319 -17.70 62.14 23.97
CA ALA A 319 -17.05 62.98 24.98
C ALA A 319 -16.71 64.39 24.44
N SER A 320 -16.20 64.49 23.21
CA SER A 320 -15.90 65.77 22.56
C SER A 320 -17.16 66.60 22.26
N VAL A 321 -18.22 65.96 21.79
CA VAL A 321 -19.52 66.62 21.54
C VAL A 321 -20.14 67.11 22.84
N ALA A 322 -20.10 66.30 23.90
CA ALA A 322 -20.58 66.69 25.22
C ALA A 322 -19.80 67.91 25.76
N GLN A 323 -18.47 67.92 25.62
CA GLN A 323 -17.66 69.06 26.06
C GLN A 323 -17.98 70.35 25.28
N SER A 324 -18.22 70.24 23.97
CA SER A 324 -18.63 71.37 23.13
C SER A 324 -20.03 71.87 23.49
N ALA A 325 -20.98 70.97 23.73
CA ALA A 325 -22.33 71.30 24.15
C ALA A 325 -22.35 71.96 25.54
N ALA A 326 -21.50 71.50 26.47
CA ALA A 326 -21.36 72.11 27.80
C ALA A 326 -20.85 73.55 27.71
N ALA A 327 -19.91 73.84 26.81
CA ALA A 327 -19.42 75.20 26.58
C ALA A 327 -20.55 76.13 26.10
N VAL A 328 -21.34 75.69 25.11
CA VAL A 328 -22.48 76.45 24.58
C VAL A 328 -23.57 76.65 25.62
N ALA A 329 -23.91 75.61 26.40
CA ALA A 329 -24.91 75.72 27.46
C ALA A 329 -24.45 76.64 28.61
N THR A 330 -23.15 76.65 28.94
CA THR A 330 -22.57 77.57 29.93
C THR A 330 -22.65 79.02 29.46
N GLU A 331 -22.35 79.27 28.18
CA GLU A 331 -22.52 80.60 27.58
C GLU A 331 -24.00 81.02 27.58
N GLY A 332 -24.91 80.12 27.18
CA GLY A 332 -26.35 80.34 27.23
C GLY A 332 -26.86 80.68 28.63
N GLY A 333 -26.42 79.95 29.66
CA GLY A 333 -26.72 80.25 31.06
C GLY A 333 -26.22 81.63 31.49
N THR A 334 -25.03 82.04 31.02
CA THR A 334 -24.49 83.38 31.27
C THR A 334 -25.36 84.47 30.63
N LYS A 335 -25.82 84.27 29.39
CA LYS A 335 -26.71 85.22 28.69
C LYS A 335 -28.08 85.33 29.37
N VAL A 336 -28.64 84.21 29.83
CA VAL A 336 -29.89 84.20 30.60
C VAL A 336 -29.71 84.93 31.94
N GLY A 337 -28.57 84.75 32.62
CA GLY A 337 -28.22 85.51 33.83
C GLY A 337 -28.13 87.02 33.59
N GLN A 338 -27.54 87.44 32.47
CA GLN A 338 -27.52 88.86 32.04
C GLN A 338 -28.92 89.40 31.75
N ALA A 339 -29.77 88.62 31.07
CA ALA A 339 -31.15 89.00 30.78
C ALA A 339 -31.99 89.16 32.08
N ARG A 340 -31.75 88.30 33.08
CA ARG A 340 -32.39 88.41 34.39
C ARG A 340 -32.02 89.72 35.08
N ALA A 341 -30.73 90.04 35.14
CA ALA A 341 -30.26 91.29 35.74
C ALA A 341 -30.89 92.53 35.09
N ALA A 342 -31.01 92.54 33.75
CA ALA A 342 -31.67 93.61 33.02
C ALA A 342 -33.18 93.69 33.35
N MET A 343 -33.88 92.56 33.48
CA MET A 343 -35.30 92.54 33.88
C MET A 343 -35.50 93.02 35.32
N ASP A 344 -34.59 92.69 36.25
CA ASP A 344 -34.61 93.18 37.63
C ASP A 344 -34.41 94.72 37.68
N GLU A 345 -33.53 95.27 36.84
CA GLU A 345 -33.36 96.72 36.68
C GLU A 345 -34.61 97.41 36.11
N ILE A 346 -35.21 96.83 35.07
CA ILE A 346 -36.47 97.34 34.48
C ILE A 346 -37.60 97.30 35.52
N HIS A 347 -37.68 96.23 36.30
CA HIS A 347 -38.67 96.08 37.37
C HIS A 347 -38.50 97.16 38.45
N ALA A 348 -37.27 97.42 38.88
CA ALA A 348 -36.95 98.49 39.83
C ALA A 348 -37.29 99.89 39.26
N SER A 349 -36.93 100.15 38.00
CA SER A 349 -37.23 101.41 37.32
C SER A 349 -38.73 101.65 37.18
N SER A 350 -39.49 100.63 36.79
CA SER A 350 -40.95 100.72 36.61
C SER A 350 -41.67 101.03 37.93
N ARG A 351 -41.28 100.39 39.04
CA ARG A 351 -41.81 100.73 40.38
C ARG A 351 -41.53 102.18 40.77
N LYS A 352 -40.31 102.66 40.51
CA LYS A 352 -39.92 104.05 40.78
C LYS A 352 -40.75 105.04 39.96
N ILE A 353 -41.08 104.73 38.71
CA ILE A 353 -41.99 105.55 37.89
C ILE A 353 -43.41 105.54 38.49
N GLY A 354 -43.89 104.38 38.99
CA GLY A 354 -45.17 104.27 39.70
C GLY A 354 -45.25 105.14 40.96
N GLU A 355 -44.16 105.24 41.72
CA GLU A 355 -44.05 106.15 42.86
C GLU A 355 -44.11 107.62 42.41
N ILE A 356 -43.36 107.99 41.37
CA ILE A 356 -43.34 109.36 40.82
C ILE A 356 -44.74 109.77 40.32
N THR A 357 -45.44 108.91 39.60
CA THR A 357 -46.79 109.20 39.10
C THR A 357 -47.80 109.40 40.23
N THR A 358 -47.65 108.66 41.34
CA THR A 358 -48.45 108.87 42.56
C THR A 358 -48.18 110.24 43.18
N VAL A 359 -46.92 110.71 43.19
CA VAL A 359 -46.58 112.07 43.64
C VAL A 359 -47.17 113.13 42.70
N ILE A 360 -47.11 112.92 41.37
CA ILE A 360 -47.68 113.85 40.38
C ILE A 360 -49.19 113.98 40.55
N ASP A 361 -49.92 112.88 40.75
CA ASP A 361 -51.36 112.91 41.04
C ASP A 361 -51.65 113.68 42.33
N GLY A 362 -50.81 113.50 43.37
CA GLY A 362 -50.88 114.28 44.61
C GLY A 362 -50.66 115.79 44.40
N ILE A 363 -49.65 116.19 43.61
CA ILE A 363 -49.39 117.61 43.26
C ILE A 363 -50.56 118.18 42.45
N ALA A 364 -51.08 117.41 41.49
CA ALA A 364 -52.23 117.81 40.69
C ALA A 364 -53.49 118.01 41.56
N PHE A 365 -53.74 117.13 42.54
CA PHE A 365 -54.82 117.29 43.51
C PHE A 365 -54.63 118.56 44.37
N GLN A 366 -53.44 118.78 44.93
CA GLN A 366 -53.13 119.99 45.69
C GLN A 366 -53.32 121.26 44.84
N THR A 367 -52.85 121.26 43.60
CA THR A 367 -52.99 122.37 42.66
C THR A 367 -54.45 122.65 42.31
N ASN A 368 -55.27 121.60 42.16
CA ASN A 368 -56.71 121.72 41.95
C ASN A 368 -57.43 122.37 43.16
N ILE A 369 -57.00 122.08 44.40
CA ILE A 369 -57.54 122.69 45.61
C ILE A 369 -57.10 124.16 45.75
N LEU A 370 -55.82 124.46 45.48
CA LEU A 370 -55.29 125.83 45.44
C LEU A 370 -56.02 126.68 44.40
N ALA A 371 -56.23 126.14 43.20
CA ALA A 371 -56.95 126.80 42.12
C ALA A 371 -58.43 127.03 42.46
N LEU A 372 -59.08 126.08 43.15
CA LEU A 372 -60.44 126.26 43.66
C LEU A 372 -60.50 127.38 44.70
N ASN A 373 -59.58 127.39 45.68
CA ASN A 373 -59.51 128.43 46.70
C ASN A 373 -59.26 129.81 46.07
N ALA A 374 -58.36 129.90 45.08
CA ALA A 374 -58.10 131.12 44.34
C ALA A 374 -59.31 131.58 43.51
N ALA A 375 -60.05 130.66 42.86
CA ALA A 375 -61.27 130.98 42.13
C ALA A 375 -62.38 131.50 43.05
N VAL A 376 -62.51 130.95 44.26
CA VAL A 376 -63.45 131.42 45.29
C VAL A 376 -63.08 132.84 45.76
N GLU A 377 -61.81 133.09 46.07
CA GLU A 377 -61.36 134.42 46.50
C GLU A 377 -61.46 135.47 45.37
N ALA A 378 -61.20 135.07 44.13
CA ALA A 378 -61.40 135.90 42.94
C ALA A 378 -62.88 136.24 42.70
N ALA A 379 -63.80 135.30 42.94
CA ALA A 379 -65.25 135.57 42.91
C ALA A 379 -65.68 136.52 44.04
N ARG A 380 -65.02 136.44 45.20
CA ARG A 380 -65.27 137.31 46.37
C ARG A 380 -64.86 138.77 46.14
N ALA A 381 -63.86 139.01 45.29
CA ALA A 381 -63.35 140.34 44.92
C ALA A 381 -64.19 141.07 43.85
N GLY A 382 -65.28 140.47 43.33
CA GLY A 382 -66.18 141.10 42.35
C GLY A 382 -65.52 141.41 40.99
N GLU A 383 -65.85 142.55 40.38
CA GLU A 383 -65.34 142.94 39.04
C GLU A 383 -63.80 143.06 38.98
N HIS A 384 -63.13 143.32 40.10
CA HIS A 384 -61.67 143.41 40.17
C HIS A 384 -60.96 142.04 40.12
N GLY A 385 -61.66 140.93 40.43
CA GLY A 385 -61.10 139.57 40.47
C GLY A 385 -61.30 138.76 39.19
N ARG A 386 -61.99 139.32 38.19
CA ARG A 386 -62.49 138.58 37.02
C ARG A 386 -61.38 137.93 36.18
N GLY A 387 -60.24 138.61 36.00
CA GLY A 387 -59.07 138.05 35.31
C GLY A 387 -58.39 136.90 36.08
N PHE A 388 -58.31 137.02 37.41
CA PHE A 388 -57.76 135.96 38.27
C PHE A 388 -58.66 134.71 38.31
N ALA A 389 -59.99 134.88 38.30
CA ALA A 389 -60.92 133.76 38.28
C ALA A 389 -60.79 132.89 37.02
N VAL A 390 -60.56 133.52 35.86
CA VAL A 390 -60.31 132.80 34.59
C VAL A 390 -59.00 132.00 34.68
N VAL A 391 -57.92 132.63 35.15
CA VAL A 391 -56.63 131.94 35.34
C VAL A 391 -56.76 130.79 36.33
N ALA A 392 -57.45 130.99 37.46
CA ALA A 392 -57.69 129.94 38.45
C ALA A 392 -58.52 128.78 37.87
N SER A 393 -59.52 129.05 37.04
CA SER A 393 -60.29 127.99 36.37
C SER A 393 -59.45 127.22 35.33
N GLU A 394 -58.55 127.92 34.62
CA GLU A 394 -57.64 127.29 33.66
C GLU A 394 -56.62 126.41 34.38
N VAL A 395 -56.02 126.90 35.48
CA VAL A 395 -55.10 126.12 36.33
C VAL A 395 -55.80 124.90 36.94
N ARG A 396 -57.06 125.05 37.36
CA ARG A 396 -57.88 123.92 37.85
C ARG A 396 -58.09 122.87 36.77
N THR A 397 -58.45 123.29 35.56
CA THR A 397 -58.65 122.39 34.42
C THR A 397 -57.35 121.67 34.05
N LEU A 398 -56.23 122.39 34.04
CA LEU A 398 -54.89 121.81 33.83
C LEU A 398 -54.56 120.79 34.92
N ALA A 399 -54.84 121.07 36.18
CA ALA A 399 -54.62 120.16 37.30
C ALA A 399 -55.48 118.89 37.19
N GLN A 400 -56.77 119.01 36.82
CA GLN A 400 -57.64 117.85 36.57
C GLN A 400 -57.15 117.00 35.40
N ARG A 401 -56.68 117.63 34.32
CA ARG A 401 -56.06 116.94 33.18
C ARG A 401 -54.76 116.23 33.58
N SER A 402 -53.90 116.87 34.38
CA SER A 402 -52.66 116.28 34.89
C SER A 402 -52.92 115.09 35.81
N ALA A 403 -53.93 115.16 36.69
CA ALA A 403 -54.35 114.03 37.52
C ALA A 403 -54.93 112.87 36.70
N GLY A 404 -55.68 113.17 35.63
CA GLY A 404 -56.16 112.16 34.68
C GLY A 404 -55.02 111.44 33.98
N ALA A 405 -54.07 112.19 33.40
CA ALA A 405 -52.90 111.65 32.73
C ALA A 405 -51.98 110.86 33.69
N ALA A 406 -51.77 111.35 34.92
CA ALA A 406 -50.96 110.65 35.93
C ALA A 406 -51.57 109.28 36.31
N ARG A 407 -52.90 109.20 36.46
CA ARG A 407 -53.60 107.93 36.73
C ARG A 407 -53.55 106.96 35.54
N GLU A 408 -53.64 107.46 34.31
CA GLU A 408 -53.48 106.65 33.10
C GLU A 408 -52.05 106.09 32.97
N ILE A 409 -51.03 106.92 33.22
CA ILE A 409 -49.63 106.46 33.26
C ILE A 409 -49.45 105.43 34.39
N LYS A 410 -50.02 105.66 35.56
CA LYS A 410 -49.97 104.71 36.68
C LYS A 410 -50.53 103.34 36.29
N HIS A 411 -51.69 103.30 35.64
CA HIS A 411 -52.26 102.05 35.14
C HIS A 411 -51.33 101.32 34.17
N LEU A 412 -50.77 102.04 33.17
CA LEU A 412 -49.81 101.46 32.21
C LEU A 412 -48.53 100.94 32.89
N ILE A 413 -48.08 101.61 33.96
CA ILE A 413 -46.93 101.18 34.75
C ILE A 413 -47.26 99.95 35.59
N ASP A 414 -48.44 99.89 36.21
CA ASP A 414 -48.89 98.70 36.95
C ASP A 414 -48.99 97.48 36.01
N GLU A 415 -49.51 97.65 34.79
CA GLU A 415 -49.49 96.63 33.75
C GLU A 415 -48.06 96.25 33.32
N SER A 416 -47.18 97.23 33.18
CA SER A 416 -45.77 97.00 32.83
C SER A 416 -45.03 96.23 33.94
N VAL A 417 -45.27 96.56 35.22
CA VAL A 417 -44.71 95.85 36.37
C VAL A 417 -45.17 94.39 36.35
N ALA A 418 -46.47 94.14 36.20
CA ALA A 418 -47.00 92.78 36.11
C ALA A 418 -46.43 92.00 34.90
N CYS A 419 -46.19 92.68 33.77
CA CYS A 419 -45.56 92.07 32.61
C CYS A 419 -44.08 91.71 32.87
N VAL A 420 -43.33 92.59 33.53
CA VAL A 420 -41.93 92.36 33.88
C VAL A 420 -41.79 91.26 34.93
N GLU A 421 -42.68 91.18 35.93
CA GLU A 421 -42.69 90.09 36.92
C GLU A 421 -42.85 88.71 36.25
N ARG A 422 -43.77 88.58 35.28
CA ARG A 422 -43.88 87.36 34.47
C ARG A 422 -42.63 87.10 33.64
N GLY A 423 -42.03 88.16 33.09
CA GLY A 423 -40.77 88.09 32.36
C GLY A 423 -39.61 87.57 33.22
N VAL A 424 -39.46 88.07 34.44
CA VAL A 424 -38.45 87.62 35.42
C VAL A 424 -38.64 86.14 35.75
N ALA A 425 -39.88 85.69 35.96
CA ALA A 425 -40.18 84.28 36.20
C ALA A 425 -39.78 83.38 35.02
N HIS A 426 -40.10 83.77 33.78
CA HIS A 426 -39.70 83.01 32.60
C HIS A 426 -38.18 82.94 32.38
N VAL A 427 -37.45 84.02 32.65
CA VAL A 427 -35.99 84.04 32.54
C VAL A 427 -35.35 83.19 33.65
N HIS A 428 -35.94 83.15 34.85
CA HIS A 428 -35.52 82.26 35.93
C HIS A 428 -35.71 80.78 35.54
N ASP A 429 -36.88 80.41 35.01
CA ASP A 429 -37.17 79.04 34.56
C ASP A 429 -36.26 78.61 33.40
N ALA A 430 -35.98 79.52 32.47
CA ALA A 430 -34.99 79.30 31.41
C ALA A 430 -33.59 79.05 31.98
N GLY A 431 -33.20 79.77 33.04
CA GLY A 431 -31.93 79.57 33.74
C GLY A 431 -31.84 78.20 34.42
N ALA A 432 -32.90 77.80 35.13
CA ALA A 432 -32.99 76.48 35.75
C ALA A 432 -32.95 75.34 34.70
N THR A 433 -33.60 75.55 33.56
CA THR A 433 -33.58 74.60 32.43
C THR A 433 -32.17 74.46 31.85
N MET A 434 -31.43 75.57 31.67
CA MET A 434 -30.04 75.53 31.20
C MET A 434 -29.11 74.80 32.17
N GLN A 435 -29.32 74.96 33.48
CA GLN A 435 -28.58 74.19 34.48
C GLN A 435 -28.87 72.69 34.38
N GLY A 436 -30.15 72.30 34.22
CA GLY A 436 -30.52 70.89 34.01
C GLY A 436 -29.93 70.30 32.72
N VAL A 437 -29.79 71.09 31.65
CA VAL A 437 -29.10 70.69 30.41
C VAL A 437 -27.61 70.46 30.66
N LEU A 438 -26.94 71.34 31.41
CA LEU A 438 -25.53 71.16 31.79
C LEU A 438 -25.30 69.88 32.59
N ASP A 439 -26.18 69.57 33.54
CA ASP A 439 -26.09 68.35 34.35
C ASP A 439 -26.23 67.09 33.49
N GLN A 440 -27.16 67.08 32.52
CA GLN A 440 -27.34 65.97 31.58
C GLN A 440 -26.14 65.80 30.63
N ILE A 441 -25.55 66.90 30.15
CA ILE A 441 -24.36 66.86 29.29
C ILE A 441 -23.16 66.29 30.06
N ASN A 442 -22.98 66.68 31.32
CA ASN A 442 -21.93 66.15 32.18
C ASN A 442 -22.11 64.66 32.45
N ALA A 443 -23.36 64.20 32.67
CA ALA A 443 -23.67 62.78 32.79
C ALA A 443 -23.35 62.00 31.50
N ALA A 444 -23.63 62.56 30.32
CA ALA A 444 -23.28 61.95 29.04
C ALA A 444 -21.76 61.85 28.82
N ALA A 445 -21.00 62.87 29.24
CA ALA A 445 -19.53 62.85 29.19
C ALA A 445 -18.94 61.78 30.12
N ALA A 446 -19.50 61.60 31.33
CA ALA A 446 -19.11 60.55 32.26
C ALA A 446 -19.38 59.16 31.69
N LEU A 447 -20.58 58.92 31.13
CA LEU A 447 -20.92 57.64 30.49
C LEU A 447 -19.98 57.30 29.33
N ALA A 448 -19.60 58.29 28.51
CA ALA A 448 -18.64 58.09 27.44
C ALA A 448 -17.23 57.72 27.95
N ALA A 449 -16.83 58.25 29.12
CA ALA A 449 -15.58 57.86 29.77
C ALA A 449 -15.63 56.41 30.27
N ASP A 450 -16.75 55.99 30.87
CA ASP A 450 -16.95 54.61 31.33
C ASP A 450 -16.93 53.61 30.17
N ILE A 451 -17.61 53.93 29.05
CA ILE A 451 -17.60 53.11 27.83
C ILE A 451 -16.17 52.96 27.30
N ARG A 452 -15.39 54.05 27.27
CA ARG A 452 -13.99 54.00 26.82
C ARG A 452 -13.15 53.09 27.71
N HIS A 453 -13.25 53.23 29.03
CA HIS A 453 -12.53 52.37 29.97
C HIS A 453 -12.92 50.89 29.82
N ALA A 454 -14.21 50.59 29.70
CA ALA A 454 -14.70 49.23 29.44
C ALA A 454 -14.20 48.67 28.10
N THR A 455 -14.16 49.50 27.06
CA THR A 455 -13.67 49.12 25.73
C THR A 455 -12.16 48.83 25.74
N GLU A 456 -11.37 49.60 26.49
CA GLU A 456 -9.93 49.36 26.67
C GLU A 456 -9.66 48.05 27.42
N GLN A 457 -10.48 47.72 28.44
CA GLN A 457 -10.38 46.43 29.13
C GLN A 457 -10.75 45.27 28.21
N GLN A 458 -11.86 45.37 27.47
CA GLN A 458 -12.25 44.35 26.50
C GLN A 458 -11.18 44.16 25.42
N ALA A 459 -10.53 45.23 24.96
CA ALA A 459 -9.44 45.11 23.99
C ALA A 459 -8.25 44.30 24.53
N ARG A 460 -7.93 44.43 25.83
CA ARG A 460 -6.91 43.58 26.49
C ARG A 460 -7.36 42.12 26.57
N ASP A 461 -8.63 41.87 26.88
CA ASP A 461 -9.19 40.51 26.93
C ASP A 461 -9.17 39.84 25.54
N VAL A 462 -9.41 40.60 24.47
CA VAL A 462 -9.30 40.14 23.07
C VAL A 462 -7.86 39.76 22.73
N GLU A 463 -6.87 40.55 23.17
CA GLU A 463 -5.46 40.20 22.95
C GLU A 463 -5.06 38.94 23.73
N HIS A 464 -5.57 38.75 24.95
CA HIS A 464 -5.36 37.52 25.72
C HIS A 464 -6.05 36.29 25.08
N ALA A 465 -7.23 36.47 24.49
CA ALA A 465 -7.90 35.42 23.73
C ALA A 465 -7.09 35.05 22.48
N ARG A 466 -6.48 36.04 21.81
CA ARG A 466 -5.63 35.85 20.64
C ARG A 466 -4.34 35.07 20.97
N THR A 467 -3.68 35.36 22.09
CA THR A 467 -2.51 34.57 22.53
C THR A 467 -2.88 33.13 22.90
N THR A 468 -4.02 32.93 23.57
CA THR A 468 -4.54 31.59 23.88
C THR A 468 -4.87 30.81 22.61
N LEU A 469 -5.45 31.47 21.60
CA LEU A 469 -5.76 30.85 20.31
C LEU A 469 -4.49 30.39 19.59
N SER A 470 -3.42 31.20 19.63
CA SER A 470 -2.12 30.83 19.07
C SER A 470 -1.50 29.60 19.75
N GLN A 471 -1.69 29.43 21.05
CA GLN A 471 -1.27 28.19 21.75
C GLN A 471 -2.07 26.96 21.30
N LEU A 472 -3.39 27.12 21.07
CA LEU A 472 -4.23 26.05 20.54
C LEU A 472 -3.85 25.68 19.10
N GLU A 473 -3.49 26.65 18.27
CA GLU A 473 -2.93 26.41 16.93
C GLU A 473 -1.64 25.58 17.02
N GLN A 474 -0.71 25.94 17.91
CA GLN A 474 0.53 25.18 18.13
C GLN A 474 0.25 23.74 18.60
N MET A 475 -0.69 23.53 19.52
CA MET A 475 -1.10 22.19 19.95
C MET A 475 -1.76 21.40 18.81
N THR A 476 -2.51 22.08 17.94
CA THR A 476 -3.14 21.47 16.76
C THR A 476 -2.08 21.00 15.76
N ASP A 477 -1.03 21.79 15.54
CA ASP A 477 0.12 21.38 14.71
C ASP A 477 0.89 20.20 15.32
N GLN A 478 1.09 20.18 16.65
CA GLN A 478 1.67 19.03 17.34
C GLN A 478 0.82 17.77 17.17
N ASN A 479 -0.52 17.90 17.19
CA ASN A 479 -1.42 16.78 16.94
C ASN A 479 -1.29 16.25 15.51
N VAL A 480 -1.07 17.11 14.51
CA VAL A 480 -0.78 16.68 13.13
C VAL A 480 0.50 15.83 13.08
N GLN A 481 1.54 16.22 13.80
CA GLN A 481 2.78 15.44 13.89
C GLN A 481 2.57 14.10 14.61
N LEU A 482 1.84 14.09 15.72
CA LEU A 482 1.49 12.87 16.46
C LEU A 482 0.68 11.89 15.60
N VAL A 483 -0.30 12.39 14.84
CA VAL A 483 -1.08 11.59 13.90
C VAL A 483 -0.15 10.95 12.86
N ALA A 484 0.80 11.69 12.29
CA ALA A 484 1.74 11.14 11.32
C ALA A 484 2.62 10.02 11.95
N GLN A 485 3.17 10.27 13.14
CA GLN A 485 4.00 9.29 13.87
C GLN A 485 3.21 8.03 14.24
N SER A 486 1.96 8.17 14.70
CA SER A 486 1.10 7.04 15.03
C SER A 486 0.70 6.22 13.79
N ALA A 487 0.54 6.86 12.63
CA ALA A 487 0.24 6.15 11.38
C ALA A 487 1.46 5.34 10.90
N GLU A 488 2.67 5.90 11.03
CA GLU A 488 3.92 5.20 10.74
C GLU A 488 4.13 4.01 11.68
N ALA A 489 3.92 4.20 12.98
CA ALA A 489 4.03 3.13 13.97
C ALA A 489 3.01 2.00 13.72
N ALA A 490 1.76 2.33 13.41
CA ALA A 490 0.74 1.34 13.05
C ALA A 490 1.10 0.57 11.77
N GLY A 491 1.62 1.27 10.75
CA GLY A 491 2.10 0.63 9.52
C GLY A 491 3.29 -0.30 9.74
N SER A 492 4.22 0.06 10.63
CA SER A 492 5.34 -0.81 11.02
C SER A 492 4.87 -2.05 11.77
N LEU A 493 3.90 -1.91 12.68
CA LEU A 493 3.31 -3.05 13.40
C LEU A 493 2.54 -3.99 12.47
N ASP A 494 1.80 -3.45 11.50
CA ASP A 494 1.11 -4.22 10.47
C ASP A 494 2.10 -5.04 9.61
N GLN A 495 3.19 -4.41 9.14
CA GLN A 495 4.25 -5.10 8.40
C GLN A 495 4.94 -6.20 9.22
N GLN A 496 5.20 -5.95 10.51
CA GLN A 496 5.80 -6.95 11.40
C GLN A 496 4.83 -8.12 11.67
N ALA A 497 3.53 -7.84 11.81
CA ALA A 497 2.50 -8.85 12.00
C ALA A 497 2.31 -9.71 10.73
N ASP A 498 2.31 -9.08 9.55
CA ASP A 498 2.23 -9.77 8.25
C ASP A 498 3.49 -10.62 7.99
N ALA A 499 4.68 -10.10 8.27
CA ALA A 499 5.93 -10.87 8.16
C ALA A 499 5.94 -12.07 9.12
N LEU A 500 5.43 -11.89 10.35
CA LEU A 500 5.29 -12.98 11.31
C LEU A 500 4.26 -14.01 10.85
N ALA A 501 3.12 -13.57 10.31
CA ALA A 501 2.08 -14.42 9.74
C ALA A 501 2.63 -15.24 8.56
N GLN A 502 3.31 -14.61 7.60
CA GLN A 502 3.93 -15.27 6.46
C GLN A 502 5.02 -16.27 6.87
N ALA A 503 5.83 -15.93 7.88
CA ALA A 503 6.84 -16.84 8.41
C ALA A 503 6.21 -18.14 8.96
N VAL A 504 5.05 -18.02 9.63
CA VAL A 504 4.32 -19.18 10.16
C VAL A 504 3.36 -19.83 9.16
N ASP A 505 3.02 -19.15 8.05
CA ASP A 505 2.10 -19.67 7.01
C ASP A 505 2.71 -20.84 6.21
N SER A 506 4.05 -20.94 6.22
CA SER A 506 4.75 -22.12 5.72
C SER A 506 4.39 -23.41 6.47
N PHE A 507 3.81 -23.30 7.68
CA PHE A 507 3.35 -24.45 8.47
C PHE A 507 1.89 -24.80 8.19
N ARG A 508 1.67 -25.99 7.66
CA ARG A 508 0.32 -26.56 7.50
C ARG A 508 -0.21 -27.02 8.85
N LEU A 509 -1.22 -26.33 9.35
CA LEU A 509 -2.00 -26.75 10.52
C LEU A 509 -3.27 -27.48 10.04
N PRO A 510 -3.87 -28.37 10.86
CA PRO A 510 -5.17 -28.93 10.53
C PRO A 510 -6.19 -27.80 10.41
N ASP A 511 -7.08 -27.90 9.42
CA ASP A 511 -8.28 -27.05 9.36
C ASP A 511 -9.14 -27.37 10.57
N ASP A 512 -8.98 -26.60 11.65
CA ASP A 512 -9.95 -26.57 12.74
C ASP A 512 -11.22 -25.90 12.19
N GLY A 513 -12.03 -26.69 11.48
CA GLY A 513 -13.43 -26.37 11.27
C GLY A 513 -14.04 -26.10 12.64
N SER A 514 -14.40 -24.83 12.91
CA SER A 514 -14.96 -24.27 14.14
C SER A 514 -13.99 -23.66 15.18
N HIS A 515 -13.17 -22.69 14.78
CA HIS A 515 -12.81 -21.60 15.69
C HIS A 515 -13.21 -20.23 15.13
N THR A 516 -14.49 -19.88 15.34
CA THR A 516 -14.93 -18.49 15.39
C THR A 516 -14.10 -17.79 16.48
N PRO A 517 -13.31 -16.75 16.17
CA PRO A 517 -12.55 -16.04 17.20
C PRO A 517 -13.53 -15.42 18.22
N PRO A 518 -13.19 -15.42 19.53
CA PRO A 518 -14.02 -14.75 20.52
C PRO A 518 -14.05 -13.26 20.20
N ARG A 519 -15.25 -12.75 19.86
CA ARG A 519 -15.49 -11.30 19.73
C ARG A 519 -14.99 -10.57 20.99
N PRO A 520 -14.23 -9.47 20.85
CA PRO A 520 -13.88 -8.65 22.00
C PRO A 520 -15.16 -8.08 22.60
N ARG A 521 -15.33 -8.25 23.91
CA ARG A 521 -16.36 -7.55 24.69
C ARG A 521 -15.99 -6.07 24.72
N GLY A 522 -16.58 -5.28 23.82
CA GLY A 522 -16.60 -3.83 23.97
C GLY A 522 -17.44 -3.42 25.19
N PRO A 523 -17.06 -2.35 25.91
CA PRO A 523 -17.80 -1.88 27.08
C PRO A 523 -19.13 -1.20 26.67
N HIS A 524 -20.17 -1.54 27.42
CA HIS A 524 -21.47 -0.87 27.64
C HIS A 524 -21.99 0.18 26.62
N ALA A 525 -23.04 -0.23 25.90
CA ALA A 525 -24.36 0.39 25.76
C ALA A 525 -24.53 1.92 25.53
N SER A 526 -25.10 2.27 24.36
CA SER A 526 -26.23 3.20 24.26
C SER A 526 -27.08 2.95 22.99
N VAL A 527 -28.22 2.27 23.19
CA VAL A 527 -29.59 2.57 22.71
C VAL A 527 -29.82 3.04 21.25
N ALA A 528 -30.32 2.13 20.38
CA ALA A 528 -31.62 2.14 19.63
C ALA A 528 -31.71 3.05 18.38
N HIS A 529 -32.41 2.76 17.28
CA HIS A 529 -33.49 1.81 16.96
C HIS A 529 -33.65 1.71 15.42
N ALA A 530 -33.89 0.52 14.86
CA ALA A 530 -34.68 0.36 13.63
C ALA A 530 -35.34 -1.05 13.64
N PRO A 531 -36.66 -1.18 13.39
CA PRO A 531 -37.39 -2.42 13.62
C PRO A 531 -37.34 -3.36 12.41
N ALA A 532 -37.27 -4.65 12.71
CA ALA A 532 -37.50 -5.75 11.77
C ALA A 532 -38.99 -6.13 11.73
N LEU A 533 -39.43 -6.67 10.59
CA LEU A 533 -40.62 -7.53 10.48
C LEU A 533 -40.25 -8.87 9.80
N PRO A 534 -41.01 -9.95 10.03
CA PRO A 534 -40.44 -11.27 10.28
C PRO A 534 -40.65 -12.30 9.15
N ALA A 535 -39.91 -13.41 9.27
CA ALA A 535 -39.97 -14.59 8.44
C ALA A 535 -41.20 -15.48 8.70
N ARG A 536 -41.61 -16.26 7.69
CA ARG A 536 -42.36 -17.53 7.86
C ARG A 536 -42.05 -18.57 6.76
N VAL A 537 -41.17 -19.48 7.15
CA VAL A 537 -41.06 -20.96 7.02
C VAL A 537 -42.05 -21.78 6.14
N ALA A 538 -41.42 -22.62 5.29
CA ALA A 538 -41.61 -24.04 4.88
C ALA A 538 -42.78 -24.56 4.00
N HIS A 539 -42.41 -25.38 3.00
CA HIS A 539 -42.68 -26.83 2.84
C HIS A 539 -41.80 -27.37 1.67
N THR A 540 -40.79 -28.24 1.86
CA THR A 540 -40.74 -29.72 1.96
C THR A 540 -41.24 -30.57 0.80
N ARG A 541 -40.34 -31.47 0.33
CA ARG A 541 -40.48 -32.76 -0.40
C ARG A 541 -40.72 -32.69 -1.92
N ALA A 542 -40.36 -33.67 -2.75
CA ALA A 542 -39.29 -34.68 -2.86
C ALA A 542 -39.66 -35.56 -4.08
N ALA A 543 -38.65 -35.97 -4.86
CA ALA A 543 -38.53 -37.22 -5.63
C ALA A 543 -39.20 -37.41 -7.02
N ALA A 544 -38.37 -38.03 -7.89
CA ALA A 544 -38.61 -38.88 -9.07
C ALA A 544 -38.90 -38.18 -10.43
N ALA A 545 -38.42 -38.63 -11.59
CA ALA A 545 -37.36 -39.55 -12.04
C ALA A 545 -37.37 -39.51 -13.60
N LEU A 546 -36.21 -39.77 -14.25
CA LEU A 546 -36.02 -40.18 -15.66
C LEU A 546 -36.54 -39.21 -16.76
N THR A 547 -35.81 -38.76 -17.78
CA THR A 547 -34.92 -39.50 -18.70
C THR A 547 -34.26 -38.47 -19.65
N ALA A 548 -33.02 -38.75 -20.09
CA ALA A 548 -32.37 -38.36 -21.36
C ALA A 548 -30.98 -37.74 -21.19
N VAL A 549 -29.99 -38.63 -21.20
CA VAL A 549 -28.58 -38.39 -21.49
C VAL A 549 -28.42 -38.17 -22.99
N LEU A 550 -28.03 -36.97 -23.43
CA LEU A 550 -27.01 -36.70 -24.47
C LEU A 550 -26.90 -35.19 -24.75
N ALA A 551 -25.98 -34.50 -24.05
CA ALA A 551 -25.25 -33.32 -24.55
C ALA A 551 -24.21 -32.94 -23.49
N ALA A 552 -23.06 -33.59 -23.56
CA ALA A 552 -21.87 -33.15 -22.87
C ALA A 552 -21.29 -31.92 -23.61
N VAL A 553 -20.68 -31.06 -22.80
CA VAL A 553 -19.74 -29.98 -23.14
C VAL A 553 -20.36 -28.59 -23.33
N LEU A 554 -19.89 -27.68 -22.46
CA LEU A 554 -20.01 -26.23 -22.37
C LEU A 554 -21.01 -25.64 -21.35
N CYS A 555 -20.42 -24.91 -20.40
CA CYS A 555 -20.99 -23.90 -19.51
C CYS A 555 -21.62 -24.36 -18.19
N THR A 556 -20.76 -24.79 -17.25
CA THR A 556 -20.91 -24.42 -15.83
C THR A 556 -19.53 -24.08 -15.26
N VAL A 557 -19.10 -22.83 -15.46
CA VAL A 557 -18.02 -22.23 -14.67
C VAL A 557 -18.66 -21.80 -13.34
N PRO A 558 -18.11 -22.17 -12.17
CA PRO A 558 -18.51 -21.56 -10.92
C PRO A 558 -18.13 -20.07 -10.99
N ALA A 559 -19.06 -19.17 -10.65
CA ALA A 559 -18.74 -17.76 -10.51
C ALA A 559 -17.82 -17.59 -9.29
N ASP A 560 -16.51 -17.67 -9.53
CA ASP A 560 -15.51 -17.10 -8.67
C ASP A 560 -15.89 -15.64 -8.44
N HIS A 561 -16.19 -15.27 -7.21
CA HIS A 561 -16.07 -13.90 -6.77
C HIS A 561 -14.56 -13.62 -6.69
N ALA A 562 -13.94 -13.41 -7.85
CA ALA A 562 -12.64 -12.78 -7.93
C ALA A 562 -12.77 -11.42 -7.26
N ALA A 563 -11.94 -11.15 -6.26
CA ALA A 563 -11.75 -9.78 -5.78
C ALA A 563 -11.47 -8.90 -7.02
N ALA A 564 -12.22 -7.82 -7.18
CA ALA A 564 -12.04 -6.93 -8.32
C ALA A 564 -10.58 -6.50 -8.38
N THR A 565 -9.92 -6.69 -9.52
CA THR A 565 -8.53 -6.29 -9.73
C THR A 565 -8.44 -4.77 -9.51
N GLU A 566 -7.51 -4.33 -8.65
CA GLU A 566 -7.34 -2.91 -8.33
C GLU A 566 -6.37 -2.23 -9.30
N VAL A 567 -6.62 -0.94 -9.59
CA VAL A 567 -5.70 -0.04 -10.27
C VAL A 567 -5.41 1.16 -9.37
N GLU A 568 -4.13 1.46 -9.17
CA GLU A 568 -3.67 2.59 -8.38
C GLU A 568 -3.30 3.81 -9.23
N LEU A 569 -3.95 4.95 -8.95
CA LEU A 569 -3.68 6.25 -9.55
C LEU A 569 -3.15 7.24 -8.50
N LEU A 570 -1.87 7.58 -8.55
CA LEU A 570 -1.26 8.62 -7.73
C LEU A 570 -1.44 10.00 -8.38
N HIS A 571 -2.03 10.97 -7.66
CA HIS A 571 -2.35 12.30 -8.22
C HIS A 571 -2.32 13.42 -7.16
N TRP A 572 -2.41 14.69 -7.59
CA TRP A 572 -2.50 15.85 -6.68
C TRP A 572 -3.83 16.60 -6.75
N TRP A 573 -4.84 16.05 -7.46
CA TRP A 573 -6.21 16.56 -7.45
C TRP A 573 -6.88 16.47 -6.07
N THR A 574 -6.69 17.49 -5.23
CA THR A 574 -7.09 17.47 -3.81
C THR A 574 -8.10 18.53 -3.41
N SER A 575 -8.30 19.58 -4.21
CA SER A 575 -9.39 20.54 -3.99
C SER A 575 -10.77 19.89 -4.19
N GLU A 576 -11.84 20.53 -3.72
CA GLU A 576 -13.19 19.96 -3.79
C GLU A 576 -13.63 19.69 -5.24
N GLY A 577 -13.42 20.65 -6.15
CA GLY A 577 -13.72 20.47 -7.57
C GLY A 577 -12.88 19.36 -8.22
N GLU A 578 -11.60 19.27 -7.84
CA GLU A 578 -10.68 18.27 -8.39
C GLU A 578 -10.94 16.85 -7.88
N SER A 579 -11.25 16.70 -6.59
CA SER A 579 -11.63 15.43 -5.98
C SER A 579 -12.94 14.89 -6.59
N ARG A 580 -13.92 15.78 -6.84
CA ARG A 580 -15.15 15.40 -7.56
C ARG A 580 -14.86 14.92 -8.98
N ALA A 581 -13.92 15.56 -9.68
CA ALA A 581 -13.56 15.17 -11.04
C ALA A 581 -12.94 13.76 -11.09
N VAL A 582 -11.92 13.48 -10.27
CA VAL A 582 -11.25 12.16 -10.29
C VAL A 582 -12.20 11.01 -9.88
N GLN A 583 -13.17 11.28 -9.00
CA GLN A 583 -14.17 10.28 -8.62
C GLN A 583 -15.08 9.83 -9.78
N THR A 584 -15.22 10.63 -10.84
CA THR A 584 -15.98 10.23 -12.05
C THR A 584 -15.33 9.07 -12.81
N LEU A 585 -14.06 8.75 -12.54
CA LEU A 585 -13.37 7.60 -13.11
C LEU A 585 -13.85 6.27 -12.50
N ARG A 586 -14.30 6.26 -11.24
CA ARG A 586 -14.74 5.05 -10.53
C ARG A 586 -15.83 4.26 -11.26
N PRO A 587 -16.98 4.84 -11.68
CA PRO A 587 -18.00 4.08 -12.40
C PRO A 587 -17.51 3.54 -13.75
N GLN A 588 -16.56 4.23 -14.40
CA GLN A 588 -16.00 3.84 -15.70
C GLN A 588 -15.08 2.62 -15.58
N LEU A 589 -14.30 2.56 -14.49
CA LEU A 589 -13.46 1.40 -14.17
C LEU A 589 -14.28 0.23 -13.62
N ALA A 590 -15.30 0.50 -12.80
CA ALA A 590 -16.20 -0.53 -12.30
C ALA A 590 -16.93 -1.25 -13.44
N ALA A 591 -17.34 -0.53 -14.49
CA ALA A 591 -17.91 -1.12 -15.70
C ALA A 591 -16.93 -2.04 -16.47
N LYS A 592 -15.63 -1.90 -16.22
CA LYS A 592 -14.55 -2.75 -16.75
C LYS A 592 -14.09 -3.82 -15.74
N GLY A 593 -14.78 -3.97 -14.60
CA GLY A 593 -14.44 -4.94 -13.56
C GLY A 593 -13.26 -4.55 -12.67
N LEU A 594 -12.85 -3.28 -12.67
CA LEU A 594 -11.69 -2.77 -11.92
C LEU A 594 -12.11 -1.84 -10.78
N ALA A 595 -11.44 -1.97 -9.65
CA ALA A 595 -11.55 -1.03 -8.54
C ALA A 595 -10.45 0.04 -8.63
N LEU A 596 -10.78 1.29 -8.27
CA LEU A 596 -9.86 2.43 -8.35
C LEU A 596 -9.36 2.81 -6.96
N LYS A 597 -8.04 2.72 -6.76
CA LYS A 597 -7.33 3.25 -5.61
C LYS A 597 -6.66 4.57 -5.97
N THR A 598 -7.00 5.65 -5.29
CA THR A 598 -6.53 7.00 -5.63
C THR A 598 -5.84 7.68 -4.45
N PRO A 599 -4.58 7.32 -4.12
CA PRO A 599 -3.81 8.11 -3.17
C PRO A 599 -3.58 9.53 -3.72
N ALA A 600 -4.07 10.53 -2.99
CA ALA A 600 -3.90 11.93 -3.35
C ALA A 600 -2.78 12.57 -2.51
N VAL A 601 -1.91 13.35 -3.14
CA VAL A 601 -0.81 14.06 -2.48
C VAL A 601 -1.10 15.56 -2.46
N ASN A 602 -1.18 16.15 -1.26
CA ASN A 602 -1.30 17.60 -1.09
C ASN A 602 0.05 18.29 -1.37
N GLY A 603 0.02 19.46 -2.00
CA GLY A 603 1.24 20.23 -2.35
C GLY A 603 1.64 20.19 -3.82
N GLY A 604 0.75 19.72 -4.71
CA GLY A 604 0.93 19.82 -6.17
C GLY A 604 2.00 18.88 -6.74
N ALA A 605 2.54 19.26 -7.90
CA ALA A 605 3.44 18.40 -8.67
C ALA A 605 4.78 18.09 -7.95
N GLU A 606 5.31 19.01 -7.14
CA GLU A 606 6.57 18.79 -6.43
C GLU A 606 6.45 17.75 -5.31
N ALA A 607 5.41 17.89 -4.46
CA ALA A 607 5.12 16.93 -3.41
C ALA A 607 4.84 15.54 -3.99
N LEU A 608 4.03 15.45 -5.06
CA LEU A 608 3.78 14.20 -5.76
C LEU A 608 5.08 13.59 -6.32
N ALA A 609 5.97 14.39 -6.91
CA ALA A 609 7.24 13.89 -7.43
C ALA A 609 8.16 13.35 -6.32
N GLN A 610 8.11 13.91 -5.11
CA GLN A 610 8.84 13.37 -3.96
C GLN A 610 8.27 12.03 -3.51
N THR A 611 6.97 11.94 -3.26
CA THR A 611 6.29 10.69 -2.88
C THR A 611 6.52 9.60 -3.92
N LEU A 612 6.47 9.96 -5.21
CA LEU A 612 6.73 9.04 -6.31
C LEU A 612 8.16 8.47 -6.28
N ARG A 613 9.17 9.33 -6.06
CA ARG A 613 10.57 8.87 -5.95
C ARG A 613 10.77 7.88 -4.82
N GLU A 614 10.21 8.15 -3.65
CA GLU A 614 10.28 7.27 -2.48
C GLU A 614 9.63 5.91 -2.77
N ARG A 615 8.45 5.91 -3.39
CA ARG A 615 7.72 4.68 -3.75
C ARG A 615 8.43 3.85 -4.82
N VAL A 616 8.95 4.49 -5.87
CA VAL A 616 9.69 3.79 -6.92
C VAL A 616 10.99 3.21 -6.36
N ALA A 617 11.70 3.94 -5.51
CA ALA A 617 12.90 3.44 -4.83
C ALA A 617 12.60 2.22 -3.93
N ALA A 618 11.41 2.16 -3.33
CA ALA A 618 10.93 1.01 -2.55
C ALA A 618 10.38 -0.16 -3.40
N GLY A 619 10.44 -0.08 -4.73
CA GLY A 619 9.89 -1.11 -5.63
C GLY A 619 8.36 -1.17 -5.67
N LYS A 620 7.67 -0.10 -5.24
CA LYS A 620 6.20 -0.02 -5.12
C LYS A 620 5.62 1.09 -6.02
N ALA A 621 6.07 1.11 -7.29
CA ALA A 621 5.59 2.07 -8.27
C ALA A 621 4.06 1.95 -8.48
N PRO A 622 3.29 3.05 -8.42
CA PRO A 622 1.85 3.02 -8.73
C PRO A 622 1.59 2.56 -10.17
N ASP A 623 0.37 2.11 -10.50
CA ASP A 623 0.03 1.75 -11.89
C ASP A 623 0.05 2.96 -12.81
N ALA A 624 -0.52 4.07 -12.35
CA ALA A 624 -0.56 5.32 -13.07
C ALA A 624 -0.27 6.51 -12.16
N VAL A 625 0.35 7.54 -12.73
CA VAL A 625 0.72 8.74 -12.00
C VAL A 625 0.38 9.98 -12.82
N GLN A 626 -0.30 10.94 -12.21
CA GLN A 626 -0.51 12.24 -12.82
C GLN A 626 0.83 12.91 -13.06
N MET A 627 1.12 13.26 -14.31
CA MET A 627 2.41 13.80 -14.71
C MET A 627 2.25 14.77 -15.88
N LYS A 628 3.21 15.70 -15.98
CA LYS A 628 3.29 16.67 -17.07
C LYS A 628 4.43 16.31 -18.02
N ALA A 629 4.39 16.89 -19.22
CA ALA A 629 5.33 16.60 -20.31
C ALA A 629 6.81 16.73 -19.91
N ALA A 630 7.17 17.77 -19.16
CA ALA A 630 8.56 17.99 -18.77
C ALA A 630 9.09 16.94 -17.78
N ASP A 631 8.21 16.32 -16.99
CA ASP A 631 8.57 15.32 -15.98
C ASP A 631 8.62 13.90 -16.55
N LEU A 632 7.84 13.64 -17.61
CA LEU A 632 7.80 12.36 -18.33
C LEU A 632 9.17 11.94 -18.85
N ALA A 633 9.94 12.88 -19.41
CA ALA A 633 11.27 12.59 -19.96
C ALA A 633 12.23 12.03 -18.90
N ALA A 634 12.22 12.59 -17.69
CA ALA A 634 13.12 12.17 -16.61
C ALA A 634 12.86 10.73 -16.13
N TRP A 635 11.59 10.29 -16.14
CA TRP A 635 11.20 8.91 -15.82
C TRP A 635 11.38 7.96 -17.00
N GLY A 636 11.18 8.45 -18.23
CA GLY A 636 11.48 7.72 -19.45
C GLY A 636 12.96 7.37 -19.58
N ASP A 637 13.87 8.30 -19.24
CA ASP A 637 15.32 8.08 -19.25
C ASP A 637 15.76 6.98 -18.26
N GLN A 638 15.03 6.81 -17.17
CA GLN A 638 15.24 5.74 -16.18
C GLN A 638 14.61 4.40 -16.62
N GLY A 639 13.92 4.38 -17.76
CA GLY A 639 13.21 3.20 -18.25
C GLY A 639 12.05 2.76 -17.35
N ALA A 640 11.48 3.68 -16.57
CA ALA A 640 10.44 3.40 -15.57
C ALA A 640 9.02 3.36 -16.16
N LEU A 641 8.82 3.85 -17.39
CA LEU A 641 7.50 4.02 -18.01
C LEU A 641 7.15 2.86 -18.95
N ALA A 642 5.89 2.45 -18.95
CA ALA A 642 5.35 1.37 -19.76
C ALA A 642 4.84 1.90 -21.11
N SER A 643 5.06 1.15 -22.19
CA SER A 643 4.55 1.53 -23.51
C SER A 643 3.04 1.28 -23.66
N LEU A 644 2.35 2.23 -24.28
CA LEU A 644 0.95 2.22 -24.68
C LEU A 644 0.75 2.06 -26.20
N ASP A 645 1.81 1.86 -26.98
CA ASP A 645 1.74 1.92 -28.45
C ASP A 645 0.73 0.94 -29.06
N ALA A 646 0.58 -0.24 -28.46
CA ALA A 646 -0.42 -1.23 -28.90
C ALA A 646 -1.84 -0.67 -28.80
N LEU A 647 -2.19 -0.04 -27.67
CA LEU A 647 -3.48 0.61 -27.46
C LEU A 647 -3.62 1.84 -28.36
N ALA A 648 -2.60 2.71 -28.38
CA ALA A 648 -2.62 3.94 -29.15
C ALA A 648 -2.82 3.68 -30.66
N LYS A 649 -2.21 2.60 -31.18
CA LYS A 649 -2.40 2.15 -32.57
C LYS A 649 -3.79 1.58 -32.80
N ALA A 650 -4.31 0.76 -31.88
CA ALA A 650 -5.65 0.18 -31.98
C ALA A 650 -6.75 1.26 -31.97
N ASP A 651 -6.60 2.26 -31.12
CA ASP A 651 -7.58 3.33 -30.94
C ASP A 651 -7.34 4.53 -31.87
N GLY A 652 -6.26 4.53 -32.66
CA GLY A 652 -5.94 5.58 -33.63
C GLY A 652 -5.57 6.92 -32.99
N TRP A 653 -4.81 6.91 -31.91
CA TRP A 653 -4.45 8.10 -31.12
C TRP A 653 -3.72 9.18 -31.93
N ASP A 654 -2.86 8.79 -32.88
CA ASP A 654 -2.14 9.75 -33.75
C ASP A 654 -3.09 10.61 -34.62
N TYR A 655 -4.33 10.17 -34.84
CA TYR A 655 -5.35 10.92 -35.57
C TYR A 655 -6.31 11.66 -34.64
N LYS A 656 -6.56 11.11 -33.44
CA LYS A 656 -7.53 11.66 -32.48
C LYS A 656 -6.92 12.75 -31.59
N ILE A 657 -5.66 12.60 -31.19
CA ILE A 657 -4.99 13.55 -30.30
C ILE A 657 -4.20 14.55 -31.17
N PRO A 658 -4.38 15.87 -30.97
CA PRO A 658 -3.59 16.88 -31.67
C PRO A 658 -2.09 16.62 -31.53
N ARG A 659 -1.34 16.71 -32.63
CA ARG A 659 0.09 16.39 -32.66
C ARG A 659 0.88 17.08 -31.54
N GLN A 660 0.62 18.36 -31.27
CA GLN A 660 1.29 19.13 -30.22
C GLN A 660 1.14 18.50 -28.82
N ILE A 661 -0.01 17.85 -28.56
CA ILE A 661 -0.30 17.18 -27.29
C ILE A 661 0.17 15.72 -27.33
N ALA A 662 0.04 15.05 -28.48
CA ALA A 662 0.52 13.68 -28.65
C ALA A 662 2.03 13.58 -28.38
N GLU A 663 2.83 14.53 -28.85
CA GLU A 663 4.28 14.58 -28.57
C GLU A 663 4.60 14.77 -27.08
N GLN A 664 3.69 15.35 -26.28
CA GLN A 664 3.91 15.58 -24.85
C GLN A 664 3.68 14.34 -23.98
N VAL A 665 2.93 13.36 -24.49
CA VAL A 665 2.67 12.08 -23.82
C VAL A 665 3.49 10.94 -24.41
N LYS A 666 4.36 11.25 -25.38
CA LYS A 666 5.34 10.35 -25.97
C LYS A 666 6.70 10.54 -25.34
N TYR A 667 7.44 9.45 -25.21
CA TYR A 667 8.87 9.46 -24.88
C TYR A 667 9.61 8.65 -25.93
N LYS A 668 10.61 9.26 -26.58
CA LYS A 668 11.35 8.67 -27.73
C LYS A 668 10.42 8.10 -28.82
N GLY A 669 9.28 8.76 -29.05
CA GLY A 669 8.28 8.40 -30.07
C GLY A 669 7.22 7.38 -29.64
N ALA A 670 7.39 6.71 -28.49
CA ALA A 670 6.42 5.76 -27.94
C ALA A 670 5.46 6.45 -26.98
N TYR A 671 4.16 6.12 -27.03
CA TYR A 671 3.19 6.58 -26.05
C TYR A 671 3.50 5.93 -24.70
N VAL A 672 3.65 6.76 -23.65
CA VAL A 672 3.94 6.32 -22.28
C VAL A 672 2.98 6.93 -21.25
N ALA A 673 2.15 7.86 -21.71
CA ALA A 673 1.09 8.47 -20.93
C ALA A 673 -0.19 8.61 -21.75
N VAL A 674 -1.31 8.71 -21.05
CA VAL A 674 -2.62 9.00 -21.63
C VAL A 674 -3.05 10.42 -21.26
N PRO A 675 -3.39 11.30 -22.23
CA PRO A 675 -3.88 12.63 -21.91
C PRO A 675 -5.33 12.56 -21.39
N VAL A 676 -5.63 13.35 -20.37
CA VAL A 676 -6.92 13.36 -19.68
C VAL A 676 -7.79 14.51 -20.17
N ASN A 677 -7.21 15.70 -20.29
CA ASN A 677 -7.92 16.94 -20.55
C ASN A 677 -7.06 17.96 -21.32
N VAL A 678 -7.66 19.10 -21.63
CA VAL A 678 -6.93 20.32 -21.96
C VAL A 678 -7.42 21.44 -21.07
N HIS A 679 -6.52 21.94 -20.22
CA HIS A 679 -6.67 23.15 -19.44
C HIS A 679 -6.17 24.36 -20.24
N ARG A 680 -6.80 25.52 -20.05
CA ARG A 680 -6.37 26.83 -20.56
C ARG A 680 -5.91 27.71 -19.41
N ILE A 681 -4.77 28.38 -19.57
CA ILE A 681 -4.19 29.22 -18.51
C ILE A 681 -4.57 30.70 -18.63
N ASN A 682 -4.62 31.22 -19.86
CA ASN A 682 -4.83 32.64 -20.11
C ASN A 682 -6.30 33.10 -19.95
N TRP A 683 -6.93 32.70 -18.85
CA TRP A 683 -8.25 33.15 -18.40
C TRP A 683 -8.15 34.30 -17.40
N LEU A 684 -9.11 35.22 -17.52
CA LEU A 684 -9.44 36.25 -16.55
C LEU A 684 -10.88 35.99 -16.09
N TYR A 685 -11.02 35.67 -14.80
CA TYR A 685 -12.30 35.56 -14.14
C TYR A 685 -12.69 36.91 -13.57
N ILE A 686 -13.95 37.29 -13.74
CA ILE A 686 -14.47 38.58 -13.27
C ILE A 686 -15.79 38.36 -12.55
N ASN A 687 -15.89 38.82 -11.31
CA ASN A 687 -17.17 38.90 -10.60
C ASN A 687 -18.09 39.91 -11.30
N ARG A 688 -19.21 39.42 -11.84
CA ARG A 688 -20.08 40.22 -12.71
C ARG A 688 -20.79 41.34 -11.95
N ALA A 689 -21.18 41.08 -10.69
CA ALA A 689 -21.82 42.09 -9.85
C ALA A 689 -20.87 43.25 -9.54
N LEU A 690 -19.62 42.96 -9.18
CA LEU A 690 -18.61 44.00 -8.91
C LEU A 690 -18.24 44.79 -10.17
N LEU A 691 -18.15 44.12 -11.33
CA LEU A 691 -17.92 44.79 -12.61
C LEU A 691 -19.06 45.78 -12.93
N GLN A 692 -20.32 45.38 -12.72
CA GLN A 692 -21.49 46.24 -12.92
C GLN A 692 -21.54 47.39 -11.92
N GLN A 693 -21.20 47.14 -10.64
CA GLN A 693 -21.17 48.15 -9.58
C GLN A 693 -20.28 49.35 -9.94
N VAL A 694 -19.12 49.10 -10.56
CA VAL A 694 -18.19 50.17 -10.98
C VAL A 694 -18.40 50.64 -12.43
N GLN A 695 -19.49 50.21 -13.07
CA GLN A 695 -19.79 50.46 -14.49
C GLN A 695 -18.57 50.12 -15.38
N GLY A 696 -17.91 49.02 -15.03
CA GLY A 696 -16.73 48.50 -15.70
C GLY A 696 -17.08 47.84 -17.03
N ARG A 697 -16.10 47.80 -17.94
CA ARG A 697 -16.14 46.98 -19.15
C ARG A 697 -15.05 45.94 -19.06
N VAL A 698 -15.27 44.78 -19.69
CA VAL A 698 -14.27 43.72 -19.77
C VAL A 698 -13.00 44.24 -20.46
N PRO A 699 -11.83 44.18 -19.82
CA PRO A 699 -10.61 44.74 -20.37
C PRO A 699 -10.03 43.85 -21.49
N GLN A 700 -9.80 44.42 -22.67
CA GLN A 700 -9.18 43.73 -23.81
C GLN A 700 -7.67 43.96 -23.87
N THR A 701 -7.17 45.04 -23.26
CA THR A 701 -5.74 45.43 -23.24
C THR A 701 -5.26 45.70 -21.83
N TRP A 702 -3.95 45.53 -21.56
CA TRP A 702 -3.39 45.78 -20.23
C TRP A 702 -3.66 47.22 -19.72
N PRO A 703 -3.58 48.28 -20.55
CA PRO A 703 -4.02 49.61 -20.13
C PRO A 703 -5.50 49.68 -19.69
N GLN A 704 -6.40 48.99 -20.39
CA GLN A 704 -7.81 48.91 -19.98
C GLN A 704 -7.98 48.13 -18.67
N PHE A 705 -7.18 47.08 -18.45
CA PHE A 705 -7.15 46.33 -17.19
C PHE A 705 -6.72 47.23 -16.03
N MET A 706 -5.63 47.98 -16.18
CA MET A 706 -5.15 48.91 -15.15
C MET A 706 -6.18 50.00 -14.85
N ALA A 707 -6.84 50.55 -15.88
CA ALA A 707 -7.90 51.55 -15.70
C ALA A 707 -9.17 50.99 -15.04
N LEU A 708 -9.48 49.71 -15.23
CA LEU A 708 -10.55 49.03 -14.49
C LEU A 708 -10.12 48.79 -13.04
N ALA A 709 -8.89 48.34 -12.81
CA ALA A 709 -8.35 48.09 -11.49
C ALA A 709 -8.32 49.36 -10.64
N GLU A 710 -7.90 50.50 -11.20
CA GLU A 710 -7.93 51.79 -10.50
C GLU A 710 -9.37 52.19 -10.08
N ARG A 711 -10.36 51.95 -10.96
CA ARG A 711 -11.77 52.19 -10.62
C ARG A 711 -12.26 51.31 -9.49
N LEU A 712 -11.87 50.04 -9.47
CA LEU A 712 -12.18 49.10 -8.39
C LEU A 712 -11.54 49.52 -7.07
N GLN A 713 -10.27 49.93 -7.08
CA GLN A 713 -9.58 50.45 -5.87
C GLN A 713 -10.27 51.70 -5.32
N LYS A 714 -10.67 52.64 -6.19
CA LYS A 714 -11.44 53.84 -5.79
C LYS A 714 -12.79 53.49 -5.17
N ALA A 715 -13.38 52.35 -5.52
CA ALA A 715 -14.60 51.83 -4.93
C ALA A 715 -14.36 50.98 -3.66
N GLY A 716 -13.11 50.86 -3.19
CA GLY A 716 -12.75 50.04 -2.02
C GLY A 716 -12.78 48.53 -2.29
N ILE A 717 -12.78 48.11 -3.55
CA ILE A 717 -12.81 46.71 -3.97
C ILE A 717 -11.40 46.27 -4.35
N THR A 718 -10.92 45.14 -3.82
CA THR A 718 -9.66 44.52 -4.26
C THR A 718 -9.74 44.16 -5.75
N PRO A 719 -8.91 44.75 -6.63
CA PRO A 719 -9.02 44.49 -8.06
C PRO A 719 -8.68 43.05 -8.46
N LEU A 720 -7.58 42.52 -7.94
CA LEU A 720 -7.02 41.24 -8.36
C LEU A 720 -6.78 40.33 -7.14
N ALA A 721 -7.53 39.23 -7.08
CA ALA A 721 -7.24 38.13 -6.16
C ALA A 721 -6.02 37.35 -6.68
N HIS A 722 -5.06 37.12 -5.79
CA HIS A 722 -3.83 36.40 -6.09
C HIS A 722 -3.31 35.68 -4.84
N GLY A 723 -2.77 34.47 -5.00
CA GLY A 723 -2.31 33.64 -3.87
C GLY A 723 -0.85 33.85 -3.45
N ASN A 724 -0.05 34.48 -4.32
CA ASN A 724 1.38 34.74 -4.11
C ASN A 724 2.24 33.48 -3.78
N GLN A 725 2.03 32.39 -4.52
CA GLN A 725 2.96 31.26 -4.56
C GLN A 725 3.83 31.34 -5.83
N PRO A 726 5.06 30.82 -5.84
CA PRO A 726 5.98 30.94 -6.99
C PRO A 726 5.34 30.50 -8.33
N TRP A 727 4.64 29.37 -8.34
CA TRP A 727 3.95 28.89 -9.54
C TRP A 727 2.78 29.79 -9.96
N GLN A 728 2.05 30.40 -9.01
CA GLN A 728 0.98 31.36 -9.31
C GLN A 728 1.57 32.66 -9.87
N ASN A 729 2.70 33.12 -9.31
CA ASN A 729 3.45 34.26 -9.83
C ASN A 729 3.90 34.02 -11.28
N LEU A 730 4.41 32.81 -11.56
CA LEU A 730 4.78 32.40 -12.93
C LEU A 730 3.56 32.25 -13.86
N THR A 731 2.41 31.78 -13.35
CA THR A 731 1.14 31.68 -14.10
C THR A 731 0.66 33.07 -14.54
N LEU A 732 0.74 34.05 -13.62
CA LEU A 732 0.39 35.43 -13.92
C LEU A 732 1.38 36.05 -14.91
N PHE A 733 2.69 35.85 -14.70
CA PHE A 733 3.72 36.36 -15.60
C PHE A 733 3.61 35.79 -17.01
N GLU A 734 3.42 34.48 -17.17
CA GLU A 734 3.35 33.85 -18.49
C GLU A 734 2.13 34.36 -19.29
N THR A 735 1.04 34.64 -18.58
CA THR A 735 -0.17 35.22 -19.16
C THR A 735 0.05 36.67 -19.60
N VAL A 736 0.76 37.47 -18.80
CA VAL A 736 1.20 38.82 -19.17
C VAL A 736 2.15 38.77 -20.38
N ALA A 737 3.13 37.87 -20.35
CA ALA A 737 4.08 37.70 -21.43
C ALA A 737 3.39 37.34 -22.75
N LEU A 738 2.42 36.43 -22.74
CA LEU A 738 1.65 36.11 -23.94
C LEU A 738 0.89 37.34 -24.47
N GLY A 739 0.21 38.09 -23.60
CA GLY A 739 -0.59 39.25 -23.99
C GLY A 739 0.23 40.46 -24.46
N VAL A 740 1.47 40.61 -23.97
CA VAL A 740 2.37 41.73 -24.33
C VAL A 740 3.29 41.38 -25.50
N ALA A 741 3.84 40.16 -25.52
CA ALA A 741 4.87 39.74 -26.47
C ALA A 741 4.32 38.91 -27.65
N GLY A 742 3.13 38.34 -27.50
CA GLY A 742 2.53 37.45 -28.49
C GLY A 742 3.07 36.01 -28.43
N PRO A 743 2.42 35.07 -29.15
CA PRO A 743 2.68 33.63 -29.01
C PRO A 743 4.07 33.20 -29.50
N ASP A 744 4.59 33.78 -30.58
CA ASP A 744 5.92 33.43 -31.11
C ASP A 744 7.04 33.78 -30.12
N LEU A 745 7.02 35.02 -29.61
CA LEU A 745 8.05 35.49 -28.70
C LEU A 745 7.91 34.84 -27.32
N TYR A 746 6.68 34.57 -26.87
CA TYR A 746 6.41 33.71 -25.72
C TYR A 746 7.09 32.35 -25.88
N GLN A 747 6.89 31.69 -27.04
CA GLN A 747 7.43 30.35 -27.26
C GLN A 747 8.96 30.34 -27.30
N ARG A 748 9.59 31.33 -27.93
CA ARG A 748 11.05 31.45 -27.96
C ARG A 748 11.65 31.80 -26.59
N ALA A 749 11.09 32.79 -25.89
CA ALA A 749 11.64 33.28 -24.63
C ALA A 749 11.30 32.36 -23.45
N LEU A 750 10.02 32.05 -23.24
CA LEU A 750 9.57 31.28 -22.07
C LEU A 750 9.71 29.78 -22.31
N ALA A 751 9.17 29.25 -23.42
CA ALA A 751 9.10 27.80 -23.63
C ALA A 751 10.44 27.18 -24.07
N ARG A 752 11.28 27.92 -24.81
CA ARG A 752 12.60 27.46 -25.28
C ARG A 752 13.78 28.05 -24.51
N GLY A 753 13.60 29.16 -23.80
CA GLY A 753 14.68 29.83 -23.07
C GLY A 753 15.74 30.43 -23.99
N GLU A 754 15.35 30.91 -25.18
CA GLU A 754 16.30 31.50 -26.15
C GLU A 754 16.81 32.87 -25.64
N PRO A 755 18.13 33.05 -25.40
CA PRO A 755 18.64 34.29 -24.79
C PRO A 755 18.29 35.56 -25.58
N ALA A 756 18.34 35.51 -26.90
CA ALA A 756 18.00 36.64 -27.77
C ALA A 756 16.50 37.02 -27.67
N ALA A 757 15.62 36.04 -27.48
CA ALA A 757 14.20 36.29 -27.29
C ALA A 757 13.92 36.87 -25.89
N VAL A 758 14.58 36.36 -24.86
CA VAL A 758 14.49 36.89 -23.49
C VAL A 758 14.96 38.35 -23.41
N GLN A 759 16.00 38.72 -24.17
CA GLN A 759 16.52 40.09 -24.21
C GLN A 759 15.63 41.08 -24.98
N SER A 760 14.57 40.62 -25.65
CA SER A 760 13.69 41.49 -26.44
C SER A 760 12.99 42.56 -25.58
N GLU A 761 12.73 43.72 -26.19
CA GLU A 761 12.05 44.83 -25.51
C GLU A 761 10.64 44.43 -25.03
N ALA A 762 9.93 43.60 -25.80
CA ALA A 762 8.59 43.16 -25.43
C ALA A 762 8.58 42.26 -24.18
N ILE A 763 9.59 41.40 -23.98
CA ILE A 763 9.73 40.65 -22.72
C ILE A 763 10.09 41.58 -21.55
N GLY A 764 10.93 42.60 -21.79
CA GLY A 764 11.18 43.65 -20.81
C GLY A 764 9.89 44.37 -20.38
N ARG A 765 9.02 44.74 -21.33
CA ARG A 765 7.70 45.32 -21.05
C ARG A 765 6.75 44.35 -20.35
N ALA A 766 6.83 43.04 -20.65
CA ALA A 766 6.04 42.03 -19.94
C ALA A 766 6.43 41.94 -18.47
N LEU A 767 7.73 41.93 -18.14
CA LEU A 767 8.23 41.94 -16.76
C LEU A 767 7.80 43.22 -16.02
N GLN A 768 7.84 44.38 -16.69
CA GLN A 768 7.35 45.64 -16.14
C GLN A 768 5.84 45.60 -15.86
N THR A 769 5.06 45.10 -16.82
CA THR A 769 3.59 44.96 -16.68
C THR A 769 3.24 44.03 -15.53
N PHE A 770 3.93 42.89 -15.43
CA PHE A 770 3.78 41.94 -14.33
C PHE A 770 4.07 42.57 -12.96
N ALA A 771 5.20 43.28 -12.81
CA ALA A 771 5.54 43.96 -11.57
C ALA A 771 4.50 45.04 -11.19
N ALA A 772 3.86 45.68 -12.18
CA ALA A 772 2.82 46.67 -11.97
C ALA A 772 1.48 46.08 -11.48
N LEU A 773 1.28 44.75 -11.55
CA LEU A 773 0.07 44.10 -11.03
C LEU A 773 0.11 43.88 -9.52
N ARG A 774 1.30 43.82 -8.91
CA ARG A 774 1.48 43.64 -7.46
C ARG A 774 0.66 44.60 -6.58
N PRO A 775 0.65 45.93 -6.80
CA PRO A 775 -0.16 46.85 -5.97
C PRO A 775 -1.68 46.70 -6.16
N LEU A 776 -2.13 45.89 -7.12
CA LEU A 776 -3.56 45.61 -7.36
C LEU A 776 -4.07 44.41 -6.55
N THR A 777 -3.17 43.70 -5.87
CA THR A 777 -3.50 42.60 -4.96
C THR A 777 -3.58 43.11 -3.53
N GLU A 778 -4.09 42.28 -2.60
CA GLU A 778 -4.18 42.66 -1.18
C GLU A 778 -2.80 42.97 -0.58
N PRO A 779 -2.70 43.86 0.42
CA PRO A 779 -1.44 44.11 1.11
C PRO A 779 -0.94 42.83 1.77
N VAL A 780 0.23 42.34 1.35
CA VAL A 780 0.97 41.31 2.09
C VAL A 780 1.36 41.95 3.43
N ALA A 781 1.00 41.31 4.55
CA ALA A 781 1.45 41.77 5.87
C ALA A 781 2.98 41.87 5.86
N ALA A 782 3.51 43.08 6.06
CA ALA A 782 4.95 43.30 6.05
C ALA A 782 5.62 42.51 7.18
N PRO A 783 6.74 41.82 6.95
CA PRO A 783 7.53 41.27 8.04
C PRO A 783 8.07 42.43 8.89
N GLN A 784 7.78 42.42 10.19
CA GLN A 784 8.30 43.40 11.14
C GLN A 784 9.84 43.34 11.16
N PRO A 785 10.54 44.50 11.13
CA PRO A 785 11.98 44.51 11.33
C PRO A 785 12.32 44.08 12.76
N ALA A 786 13.24 43.14 12.90
CA ALA A 786 13.75 42.70 14.19
C ALA A 786 14.35 43.89 14.95
N ALA A 787 13.89 44.10 16.18
CA ALA A 787 14.39 45.14 17.07
C ALA A 787 15.89 44.92 17.40
N PRO A 788 16.71 45.98 17.52
CA PRO A 788 18.14 45.84 17.78
C PRO A 788 18.45 45.74 19.28
N GLY A 789 19.26 44.75 19.65
CA GLY A 789 20.18 44.87 20.79
C GLY A 789 20.06 43.81 21.88
N ALA A 790 21.06 42.91 21.96
CA ALA A 790 21.89 42.70 23.16
C ALA A 790 22.99 41.63 22.92
N ASN A 791 24.21 42.11 22.66
CA ASN A 791 25.54 41.59 23.04
C ASN A 791 25.85 40.07 23.03
N ALA A 792 26.58 39.68 21.98
CA ALA A 792 27.96 39.16 21.99
C ALA A 792 28.40 38.10 23.05
N ARG A 793 28.61 36.86 22.57
CA ARG A 793 29.81 36.03 22.88
C ARG A 793 30.17 35.12 21.69
N LYS A 794 31.49 34.99 21.44
CA LYS A 794 32.17 34.33 20.29
C LYS A 794 32.12 32.78 20.33
N PRO A 795 32.52 32.08 19.23
CA PRO A 795 31.99 30.77 18.82
C PRO A 795 32.86 29.56 19.19
N ALA A 796 32.24 28.37 19.17
CA ALA A 796 32.90 27.06 19.12
C ALA A 796 32.22 26.17 18.05
N PRO A 797 32.91 25.17 17.49
CA PRO A 797 32.79 24.78 16.07
C PRO A 797 31.62 23.84 15.77
N ALA A 798 31.14 23.93 14.53
CA ALA A 798 30.07 23.12 13.96
C ALA A 798 30.38 21.61 13.94
N PRO A 799 29.33 20.78 14.00
CA PRO A 799 29.22 19.60 13.17
C PRO A 799 28.15 19.77 12.09
N ALA A 800 28.44 19.12 10.97
CA ALA A 800 27.74 19.05 9.69
C ALA A 800 26.20 19.12 9.67
N SER A 801 25.71 20.02 8.81
CA SER A 801 24.54 19.92 7.92
C SER A 801 23.32 19.10 8.38
N THR A 802 22.35 19.79 8.98
CA THR A 802 20.93 19.45 8.86
C THR A 802 20.18 20.70 8.39
N SER A 803 19.49 20.56 7.26
CA SER A 803 18.76 21.61 6.56
C SER A 803 17.61 22.17 7.42
N THR A 804 17.83 23.28 8.11
CA THR A 804 16.78 24.14 8.65
C THR A 804 16.28 25.07 7.54
N SER A 805 15.22 24.67 6.85
CA SER A 805 14.45 25.56 5.94
C SER A 805 12.93 25.49 6.18
N GLY A 806 12.52 25.16 7.41
CA GLY A 806 11.11 24.85 7.71
C GLY A 806 10.31 25.88 8.51
N ALA A 807 10.87 27.01 8.94
CA ALA A 807 10.20 27.84 9.96
C ALA A 807 9.98 29.32 9.60
N ALA A 808 10.12 29.71 8.32
CA ALA A 808 9.93 31.11 7.88
C ALA A 808 8.96 31.29 6.70
N SER A 809 8.14 30.29 6.33
CA SER A 809 7.25 30.38 5.16
C SER A 809 5.75 30.21 5.42
N GLN A 810 5.29 30.06 6.67
CA GLN A 810 3.88 29.79 6.96
C GLN A 810 3.02 31.01 7.34
N ALA A 811 3.60 32.21 7.37
CA ALA A 811 2.82 33.45 7.42
C ALA A 811 2.88 34.15 6.06
N ALA A 812 1.76 34.12 5.32
CA ALA A 812 1.47 34.81 4.03
C ALA A 812 1.72 34.04 2.71
N SER A 813 1.06 32.89 2.51
CA SER A 813 0.64 32.47 1.15
C SER A 813 -0.78 31.92 1.17
N ALA A 814 -1.66 32.47 0.34
CA ALA A 814 -3.03 31.97 0.21
C ALA A 814 -3.04 30.95 -0.95
N GLU A 815 -3.55 29.74 -0.69
CA GLU A 815 -3.78 28.74 -1.72
C GLU A 815 -4.59 29.33 -2.91
N TRP A 816 -4.37 28.84 -4.13
CA TRP A 816 -5.00 29.39 -5.34
C TRP A 816 -6.54 29.37 -5.27
N ASN A 817 -7.11 28.35 -4.63
CA ASN A 817 -8.56 28.21 -4.44
C ASN A 817 -9.08 29.24 -3.42
N ALA A 818 -8.28 29.67 -2.44
CA ALA A 818 -8.64 30.77 -1.56
C ALA A 818 -8.70 32.11 -2.31
N ALA A 819 -7.81 32.34 -3.29
CA ALA A 819 -7.93 33.48 -4.19
C ALA A 819 -9.22 33.41 -5.04
N THR A 820 -9.57 32.23 -5.55
CA THR A 820 -10.84 32.01 -6.27
C THR A 820 -12.05 32.28 -5.38
N ALA A 821 -12.03 31.81 -4.14
CA ALA A 821 -13.09 32.04 -3.16
C ALA A 821 -13.31 33.54 -2.88
N ARG A 822 -12.26 34.37 -2.93
CA ARG A 822 -12.42 35.83 -2.80
C ARG A 822 -13.15 36.46 -3.97
N VAL A 823 -12.98 35.94 -5.18
CA VAL A 823 -13.78 36.38 -6.35
C VAL A 823 -15.23 35.90 -6.24
N ILE A 824 -15.43 34.64 -5.85
CA ILE A 824 -16.76 34.05 -5.63
C ILE A 824 -17.55 34.85 -4.59
N THR A 825 -16.93 35.19 -3.46
CA THR A 825 -17.58 35.90 -2.34
C THR A 825 -17.66 37.42 -2.54
N GLY A 826 -17.12 37.95 -3.65
CA GLY A 826 -17.10 39.40 -3.91
C GLY A 826 -16.12 40.19 -3.04
N LYS A 827 -15.17 39.52 -2.37
CA LYS A 827 -14.04 40.18 -1.67
C LYS A 827 -12.98 40.70 -2.64
N ALA A 828 -12.94 40.17 -3.87
CA ALA A 828 -12.10 40.65 -4.96
C ALA A 828 -12.85 40.61 -6.30
N ALA A 829 -12.49 41.49 -7.21
CA ALA A 829 -13.21 41.64 -8.48
C ALA A 829 -12.78 40.65 -9.56
N MET A 830 -11.48 40.34 -9.63
CA MET A 830 -10.92 39.56 -10.73
C MET A 830 -9.87 38.56 -10.24
N GLN A 831 -9.62 37.51 -11.04
CA GLN A 831 -8.50 36.58 -10.86
C GLN A 831 -7.99 36.12 -12.22
N ILE A 832 -6.67 36.01 -12.35
CA ILE A 832 -6.02 35.38 -13.51
C ILE A 832 -5.53 34.00 -13.04
N MET A 833 -6.11 32.94 -13.61
CA MET A 833 -5.82 31.56 -13.22
C MET A 833 -6.28 30.60 -14.32
N GLY A 834 -5.84 29.35 -14.30
CA GLY A 834 -6.34 28.33 -15.22
C GLY A 834 -7.84 28.02 -15.06
N ASP A 835 -8.39 27.28 -16.03
CA ASP A 835 -9.78 26.82 -16.05
C ASP A 835 -10.19 25.87 -14.91
N TRP A 836 -9.24 25.36 -14.12
CA TRP A 836 -9.57 24.68 -12.86
C TRP A 836 -10.24 25.60 -11.83
N ALA A 837 -9.98 26.92 -11.86
CA ALA A 837 -10.69 27.86 -11.01
C ALA A 837 -12.20 27.83 -11.26
N LYS A 838 -12.65 27.59 -12.51
CA LYS A 838 -14.07 27.40 -12.85
C LYS A 838 -14.71 26.26 -12.05
N GLY A 839 -13.98 25.19 -11.76
CA GLY A 839 -14.48 24.08 -10.93
C GLY A 839 -14.98 24.56 -9.56
N GLU A 840 -14.25 25.48 -8.93
CA GLU A 840 -14.60 26.06 -7.63
C GLU A 840 -15.84 26.98 -7.72
N PHE A 841 -15.97 27.76 -8.79
CA PHE A 841 -17.19 28.54 -9.06
C PHE A 841 -18.42 27.63 -9.19
N LEU A 842 -18.29 26.51 -9.90
CA LEU A 842 -19.37 25.55 -10.09
C LEU A 842 -19.72 24.80 -8.79
N VAL A 843 -18.72 24.49 -7.95
CA VAL A 843 -18.94 23.95 -6.59
C VAL A 843 -19.73 24.94 -5.73
N ALA A 844 -19.41 26.24 -5.81
CA ALA A 844 -20.15 27.32 -5.17
C ALA A 844 -21.52 27.62 -5.81
N ARG A 845 -21.95 26.81 -6.79
CA ARG A 845 -23.20 26.95 -7.54
C ARG A 845 -23.35 28.27 -8.30
N GLN A 846 -22.24 28.94 -8.62
CA GLN A 846 -22.25 30.11 -9.48
C GLN A 846 -22.36 29.71 -10.94
N VAL A 847 -23.15 30.46 -11.69
CA VAL A 847 -23.45 30.21 -13.10
C VAL A 847 -22.60 31.14 -13.97
N PRO A 848 -21.78 30.61 -14.91
CA PRO A 848 -21.07 31.41 -15.89
C PRO A 848 -22.00 32.34 -16.66
N GLU A 849 -21.52 33.52 -17.03
CA GLU A 849 -22.30 34.59 -17.66
C GLU A 849 -23.43 35.19 -16.80
N GLN A 850 -23.67 34.70 -15.59
CA GLN A 850 -24.66 35.30 -14.67
C GLN A 850 -23.98 35.86 -13.43
N ASP A 851 -23.18 35.06 -12.75
CA ASP A 851 -22.49 35.45 -11.52
C ASP A 851 -21.05 35.90 -11.78
N PHE A 852 -20.39 35.26 -12.73
CA PHE A 852 -19.02 35.58 -13.14
C PHE A 852 -18.84 35.48 -14.65
N LEU A 853 -17.84 36.19 -15.17
CA LEU A 853 -17.38 36.12 -16.55
C LEU A 853 -16.05 35.36 -16.61
N CYS A 854 -15.85 34.61 -17.69
CA CYS A 854 -14.61 33.94 -18.03
C CYS A 854 -14.18 34.49 -19.39
N VAL A 855 -13.10 35.28 -19.41
CA VAL A 855 -12.67 35.96 -20.65
C VAL A 855 -11.17 35.76 -20.87
N SER A 856 -10.73 35.89 -22.12
CA SER A 856 -9.29 35.86 -22.39
C SER A 856 -8.58 37.00 -21.66
N THR A 857 -7.39 36.75 -21.12
CA THR A 857 -6.60 37.83 -20.52
C THR A 857 -6.23 38.90 -21.56
N PRO A 858 -5.93 40.13 -21.12
CA PRO A 858 -5.69 41.22 -22.04
C PRO A 858 -4.57 40.92 -23.06
N GLY A 859 -4.87 41.15 -24.34
CA GLY A 859 -3.95 40.89 -25.46
C GLY A 859 -3.79 39.42 -25.87
N SER A 860 -4.51 38.47 -25.25
CA SER A 860 -4.32 37.02 -25.53
C SER A 860 -5.49 36.34 -26.26
N ALA A 861 -6.50 37.08 -26.73
CA ALA A 861 -7.72 36.53 -27.32
C ALA A 861 -7.50 35.62 -28.54
N SER A 862 -6.41 35.80 -29.30
CA SER A 862 -6.08 34.96 -30.47
C SER A 862 -5.16 33.78 -30.13
N SER A 863 -4.89 33.53 -28.86
CA SER A 863 -3.85 32.60 -28.39
C SER A 863 -4.35 31.74 -27.24
N TYR A 864 -3.73 30.58 -27.07
CA TYR A 864 -4.14 29.62 -26.05
C TYR A 864 -2.89 29.04 -25.36
N ILE A 865 -2.76 29.32 -24.05
CA ILE A 865 -1.75 28.66 -23.22
C ILE A 865 -2.36 27.36 -22.72
N TYR A 866 -1.87 26.23 -23.21
CA TYR A 866 -2.43 24.92 -22.87
C TYR A 866 -1.64 24.20 -21.79
N VAL A 867 -2.39 23.47 -20.98
CA VAL A 867 -1.91 22.49 -20.02
C VAL A 867 -2.66 21.19 -20.25
N VAL A 868 -1.95 20.08 -20.25
CA VAL A 868 -2.56 18.76 -20.39
C VAL A 868 -2.25 17.99 -19.12
N ASP A 869 -3.28 17.57 -18.39
CA ASP A 869 -3.11 16.49 -17.43
C ASP A 869 -2.91 15.19 -18.20
N SER A 870 -1.89 14.43 -17.83
CA SER A 870 -1.64 13.11 -18.39
C SER A 870 -1.36 12.11 -17.29
N LEU A 871 -1.73 10.86 -17.52
CA LEU A 871 -1.43 9.76 -16.61
C LEU A 871 -0.31 8.94 -17.22
N ALA A 872 0.89 9.07 -16.66
CA ALA A 872 2.03 8.26 -17.03
C ALA A 872 1.88 6.86 -16.43
N LEU A 873 2.10 5.83 -17.24
CA LEU A 873 2.00 4.44 -16.79
C LEU A 873 3.38 3.93 -16.40
N PHE A 874 3.50 3.42 -15.19
CA PHE A 874 4.77 2.88 -14.70
C PHE A 874 4.88 1.39 -15.00
N ARG A 875 6.09 0.92 -15.26
CA ARG A 875 6.33 -0.50 -15.51
C ARG A 875 6.10 -1.30 -14.24
N GLN A 876 5.29 -2.34 -14.36
CA GLN A 876 5.10 -3.34 -13.34
C GLN A 876 6.14 -4.47 -13.49
N ALA A 877 6.43 -5.19 -12.40
CA ALA A 877 7.45 -6.23 -12.37
C ALA A 877 7.22 -7.26 -13.49
N GLY A 878 8.24 -7.47 -14.33
CA GLY A 878 8.18 -8.41 -15.46
C GLY A 878 7.57 -7.88 -16.76
N SER A 879 7.19 -6.60 -16.85
CA SER A 879 6.64 -6.01 -18.09
C SER A 879 7.36 -4.73 -18.55
N THR A 880 7.47 -4.57 -19.87
CA THR A 880 7.87 -3.32 -20.57
C THR A 880 6.68 -2.57 -21.17
N VAL A 881 5.54 -3.23 -21.28
CA VAL A 881 4.29 -2.73 -21.86
C VAL A 881 3.23 -2.56 -20.77
N ALA A 882 2.24 -1.72 -21.03
CA ALA A 882 1.14 -1.53 -20.09
C ALA A 882 0.42 -2.87 -19.79
N THR A 883 0.09 -3.12 -18.53
CA THR A 883 -0.69 -4.29 -18.12
C THR A 883 -2.13 -4.20 -18.63
N ALA A 884 -2.92 -5.27 -18.46
CA ALA A 884 -4.33 -5.26 -18.83
C ALA A 884 -5.12 -4.19 -18.07
N GLU A 885 -4.83 -4.05 -16.78
CA GLU A 885 -5.47 -3.09 -15.88
C GLU A 885 -5.08 -1.64 -16.23
N GLN A 886 -3.80 -1.40 -16.52
CA GLN A 886 -3.30 -0.11 -17.01
C GLN A 886 -3.88 0.26 -18.38
N THR A 887 -4.04 -0.72 -19.27
CA THR A 887 -4.68 -0.53 -20.59
C THR A 887 -6.16 -0.19 -20.43
N ALA A 888 -6.87 -0.89 -19.54
CA ALA A 888 -8.27 -0.62 -19.22
C ALA A 888 -8.47 0.77 -18.60
N LEU A 889 -7.54 1.22 -17.75
CA LEU A 889 -7.48 2.60 -17.25
C LEU A 889 -7.32 3.60 -18.39
N ALA A 890 -6.35 3.41 -19.27
CA ALA A 890 -6.12 4.31 -20.40
C ALA A 890 -7.34 4.39 -21.35
N GLN A 891 -8.02 3.26 -21.57
CA GLN A 891 -9.29 3.23 -22.32
C GLN A 891 -10.43 3.94 -21.60
N ALA A 892 -10.54 3.79 -20.27
CA ALA A 892 -11.56 4.50 -19.49
C ALA A 892 -11.34 6.01 -19.56
N VAL A 893 -10.08 6.45 -19.45
CA VAL A 893 -9.69 7.87 -19.50
C VAL A 893 -9.92 8.50 -20.87
N THR A 894 -9.78 7.74 -21.96
CA THR A 894 -10.05 8.24 -23.33
C THR A 894 -11.49 8.03 -23.77
N GLY A 895 -12.32 7.38 -22.94
CA GLY A 895 -13.72 7.12 -23.22
C GLY A 895 -14.55 8.42 -23.25
N PRO A 896 -15.53 8.55 -24.16
CA PRO A 896 -16.30 9.78 -24.33
C PRO A 896 -17.12 10.16 -23.10
N GLU A 897 -17.66 9.19 -22.35
CA GLU A 897 -18.44 9.50 -21.16
C GLU A 897 -17.56 10.02 -20.03
N PHE A 898 -16.41 9.38 -19.77
CA PHE A 898 -15.43 9.90 -18.80
C PHE A 898 -14.96 11.29 -19.21
N GLN A 899 -14.60 11.48 -20.49
CA GLN A 899 -14.18 12.76 -21.01
C GLN A 899 -15.26 13.83 -20.84
N ALA A 900 -16.55 13.50 -20.95
CA ALA A 900 -17.61 14.44 -20.64
C ALA A 900 -17.67 14.73 -19.13
N THR A 901 -17.84 13.70 -18.29
CA THR A 901 -18.10 13.88 -16.85
C THR A 901 -16.92 14.47 -16.09
N PHE A 902 -15.70 14.03 -16.41
CA PHE A 902 -14.48 14.51 -15.77
C PHE A 902 -14.24 15.98 -16.09
N ASN A 903 -14.28 16.36 -17.38
CA ASN A 903 -13.98 17.73 -17.80
C ASN A 903 -15.08 18.72 -17.34
N LEU A 904 -16.34 18.28 -17.28
CA LEU A 904 -17.42 19.07 -16.67
C LEU A 904 -17.12 19.41 -15.20
N ALA A 905 -16.68 18.43 -14.42
CA ALA A 905 -16.34 18.63 -13.02
C ALA A 905 -15.02 19.42 -12.83
N LYS A 906 -14.01 19.12 -13.65
CA LYS A 906 -12.66 19.69 -13.54
C LYS A 906 -12.57 21.14 -14.02
N GLY A 907 -13.47 21.55 -14.91
CA GLY A 907 -13.49 22.87 -15.52
C GLY A 907 -12.75 22.96 -16.86
N SER A 908 -12.03 21.93 -17.28
CA SER A 908 -11.30 21.83 -18.56
C SER A 908 -12.20 21.45 -19.74
N ILE A 909 -11.59 21.34 -20.93
CA ILE A 909 -12.22 20.75 -22.12
C ILE A 909 -11.73 19.33 -22.39
N PRO A 910 -12.58 18.47 -23.00
CA PRO A 910 -12.18 17.16 -23.47
C PRO A 910 -11.01 17.20 -24.46
N ILE A 911 -10.07 16.27 -24.33
CA ILE A 911 -9.01 16.05 -25.33
C ILE A 911 -9.49 15.14 -26.46
N THR A 912 -10.45 14.25 -26.16
CA THR A 912 -10.95 13.28 -27.12
C THR A 912 -11.94 13.95 -28.09
N PRO A 913 -11.76 13.82 -29.41
CA PRO A 913 -12.70 14.36 -30.38
C PRO A 913 -14.09 13.73 -30.27
N GLY A 914 -15.12 14.49 -30.61
CA GLY A 914 -16.49 13.97 -30.72
C GLY A 914 -17.24 13.84 -29.39
N VAL A 915 -16.68 14.33 -28.29
CA VAL A 915 -17.42 14.49 -27.02
C VAL A 915 -18.49 15.57 -27.21
N ASP A 916 -19.72 15.27 -26.78
CA ASP A 916 -20.83 16.20 -26.90
C ASP A 916 -20.63 17.44 -26.00
N MET A 917 -20.29 18.55 -26.63
CA MET A 917 -20.10 19.83 -25.96
C MET A 917 -21.42 20.47 -25.50
N SER A 918 -22.59 19.96 -25.87
CA SER A 918 -23.89 20.53 -25.48
C SER A 918 -24.07 20.63 -23.96
N ARG A 919 -23.56 19.62 -23.23
CA ARG A 919 -23.58 19.48 -21.77
C ARG A 919 -22.67 20.49 -21.04
N PHE A 920 -21.72 21.12 -21.75
CA PHE A 920 -20.74 22.03 -21.18
C PHE A 920 -21.27 23.46 -21.06
N ASP A 921 -20.76 24.20 -20.07
CA ASP A 921 -21.07 25.61 -19.89
C ASP A 921 -20.47 26.51 -21.00
N ALA A 922 -20.85 27.80 -20.98
CA ALA A 922 -20.40 28.77 -21.97
C ALA A 922 -18.87 28.90 -22.00
N CYS A 923 -18.21 28.95 -20.84
CA CYS A 923 -16.75 29.06 -20.75
C CYS A 923 -16.03 27.88 -21.42
N ALA A 924 -16.50 26.65 -21.17
CA ALA A 924 -15.89 25.45 -21.74
C ALA A 924 -16.13 25.35 -23.25
N LYS A 925 -17.32 25.74 -23.74
CA LYS A 925 -17.61 25.85 -25.17
C LYS A 925 -16.70 26.87 -25.85
N GLU A 926 -16.53 28.03 -25.22
CA GLU A 926 -15.61 29.08 -25.69
C GLU A 926 -14.15 28.63 -25.66
N SER A 927 -13.71 27.95 -24.58
CA SER A 927 -12.37 27.36 -24.49
C SER A 927 -12.11 26.38 -25.63
N SER A 928 -13.07 25.50 -25.93
CA SER A 928 -12.97 24.52 -27.01
C SER A 928 -12.86 25.19 -28.38
N ALA A 929 -13.67 26.23 -28.63
CA ALA A 929 -13.60 27.01 -29.86
C ALA A 929 -12.23 27.72 -30.01
N PHE A 930 -11.74 28.34 -28.93
CA PHE A 930 -10.41 28.97 -28.92
C PHE A 930 -9.28 27.98 -29.11
N PHE A 931 -9.36 26.80 -28.49
CA PHE A 931 -8.35 25.75 -28.66
C PHE A 931 -8.25 25.34 -30.13
N LEU A 932 -9.38 25.10 -30.79
CA LEU A 932 -9.42 24.75 -32.21
C LEU A 932 -8.89 25.89 -33.09
N ALA A 933 -9.31 27.13 -32.83
CA ALA A 933 -8.83 28.30 -33.56
C ALA A 933 -7.33 28.52 -33.40
N ALA A 934 -6.81 28.47 -32.16
CA ALA A 934 -5.39 28.63 -31.87
C ALA A 934 -4.54 27.50 -32.49
N ARG A 935 -5.08 26.28 -32.52
CA ARG A 935 -4.45 25.16 -33.23
C ARG A 935 -4.34 25.42 -34.72
N MET A 936 -5.39 25.93 -35.36
CA MET A 936 -5.38 26.26 -36.80
C MET A 936 -4.46 27.45 -37.11
N ALA A 937 -4.41 28.44 -36.22
CA ALA A 937 -3.59 29.65 -36.37
C ALA A 937 -2.12 29.46 -35.92
N SER A 938 -1.74 28.29 -35.41
CA SER A 938 -0.42 28.03 -34.81
C SER A 938 -0.06 28.98 -33.65
N THR A 939 -1.06 29.40 -32.88
CA THR A 939 -0.93 30.27 -31.69
C THR A 939 -1.17 29.51 -30.36
N LEU A 940 -1.14 28.18 -30.43
CA LEU A 940 -1.22 27.28 -29.30
C LEU A 940 0.17 27.11 -28.65
N VAL A 941 0.34 27.57 -27.41
CA VAL A 941 1.64 27.57 -26.71
C VAL A 941 1.59 26.77 -25.40
N PRO A 942 2.61 25.97 -25.08
CA PRO A 942 2.62 25.18 -23.85
C PRO A 942 2.86 26.08 -22.64
N SER A 943 2.13 25.85 -21.54
CA SER A 943 2.41 26.56 -20.29
C SER A 943 3.79 26.25 -19.75
N VAL A 944 4.51 27.29 -19.37
CA VAL A 944 5.77 27.17 -18.65
C VAL A 944 5.51 27.05 -17.16
N ALA A 945 4.55 27.81 -16.60
CA ALA A 945 4.22 27.72 -15.17
C ALA A 945 3.86 26.29 -14.74
N HIS A 946 3.15 25.56 -15.62
CA HIS A 946 2.62 24.24 -15.35
C HIS A 946 3.42 23.10 -16.02
N ARG A 947 4.74 23.29 -16.19
CA ARG A 947 5.71 22.23 -16.56
C ARG A 947 5.39 21.52 -17.89
N MET A 948 4.87 22.23 -18.89
CA MET A 948 4.60 21.67 -20.23
C MET A 948 5.76 21.88 -21.22
N ALA A 949 6.74 22.72 -20.89
CA ALA A 949 7.78 23.17 -21.84
C ALA A 949 9.21 23.04 -21.31
N LEU A 950 9.54 23.71 -20.20
CA LEU A 950 10.91 23.76 -19.71
C LEU A 950 11.27 22.52 -18.87
N PRO A 951 12.51 21.99 -18.97
CA PRO A 951 13.02 21.00 -18.05
C PRO A 951 13.01 21.49 -16.59
N PRO A 952 12.92 20.59 -15.59
CA PRO A 952 12.75 20.97 -14.18
C PRO A 952 13.72 22.03 -13.65
N ALA A 953 15.01 21.93 -13.99
CA ALA A 953 16.03 22.89 -13.51
C ALA A 953 15.82 24.30 -14.08
N ARG A 954 15.48 24.42 -15.37
CA ARG A 954 15.23 25.71 -16.03
C ARG A 954 13.89 26.30 -15.61
N HIS A 955 12.88 25.45 -15.45
CA HIS A 955 11.57 25.83 -14.90
C HIS A 955 11.76 26.49 -13.53
N LYS A 956 12.44 25.80 -12.60
CA LYS A 956 12.68 26.30 -11.25
C LYS A 956 13.48 27.61 -11.22
N ALA A 957 14.47 27.76 -12.10
CA ALA A 957 15.24 29.00 -12.21
C ALA A 957 14.37 30.19 -12.67
N LEU A 958 13.51 29.98 -13.67
CA LEU A 958 12.59 31.01 -14.15
C LEU A 958 11.53 31.34 -13.08
N GLU A 959 10.98 30.33 -12.43
CA GLU A 959 9.99 30.50 -11.36
C GLU A 959 10.56 31.34 -10.21
N ALA A 960 11.76 30.99 -9.73
CA ALA A 960 12.44 31.75 -8.67
C ALA A 960 12.73 33.20 -9.08
N LEU A 961 13.07 33.44 -10.35
CA LEU A 961 13.31 34.79 -10.87
C LEU A 961 12.03 35.63 -10.90
N VAL A 962 10.93 35.06 -11.37
CA VAL A 962 9.62 35.72 -11.42
C VAL A 962 9.07 35.96 -10.02
N ASP A 963 9.22 34.98 -9.12
CA ASP A 963 8.83 35.10 -7.73
C ASP A 963 9.63 36.21 -7.01
N LYS A 964 10.95 36.29 -7.26
CA LYS A 964 11.79 37.38 -6.75
C LYS A 964 11.33 38.74 -7.27
N LEU A 965 11.00 38.86 -8.57
CA LEU A 965 10.46 40.10 -9.16
C LEU A 965 9.14 40.51 -8.52
N TRP A 966 8.31 39.55 -8.13
CA TRP A 966 7.08 39.84 -7.42
C TRP A 966 7.35 40.30 -5.98
N ASN A 967 8.16 39.56 -5.23
CA ASN A 967 8.29 39.73 -3.78
C ASN A 967 9.32 40.77 -3.33
N ASP A 968 10.31 41.13 -4.16
CA ASP A 968 11.35 42.12 -3.82
C ASP A 968 11.12 43.44 -4.58
N PRO A 969 10.63 44.51 -3.93
CA PRO A 969 10.46 45.82 -4.56
C PRO A 969 11.74 46.46 -5.09
N ALA A 970 12.91 46.08 -4.57
CA ALA A 970 14.20 46.57 -5.07
C ALA A 970 14.66 45.83 -6.34
N TYR A 971 14.11 44.64 -6.61
CA TYR A 971 14.43 43.83 -7.78
C TYR A 971 13.57 44.24 -8.98
N GLY A 972 14.04 45.25 -9.73
CA GLY A 972 13.30 45.79 -10.88
C GLY A 972 13.32 44.90 -12.14
N ALA A 973 12.33 45.12 -13.02
CA ALA A 973 12.15 44.35 -14.26
C ALA A 973 13.40 44.31 -15.18
N ALA A 974 14.17 45.40 -15.27
CA ALA A 974 15.39 45.44 -16.06
C ALA A 974 16.51 44.54 -15.49
N GLN A 975 16.60 44.44 -14.16
CA GLN A 975 17.53 43.51 -13.50
C GLN A 975 17.04 42.07 -13.69
N ALA A 976 15.74 41.81 -13.50
CA ALA A 976 15.13 40.50 -13.74
C ALA A 976 15.41 40.00 -15.17
N GLN A 977 15.29 40.87 -16.18
CA GLN A 977 15.58 40.50 -17.56
C GLN A 977 17.06 40.12 -17.76
N ARG A 978 18.00 40.88 -17.19
CA ARG A 978 19.45 40.57 -17.27
C ARG A 978 19.78 39.23 -16.62
N ASP A 979 19.25 38.99 -15.43
CA ASP A 979 19.48 37.74 -14.70
C ASP A 979 18.86 36.55 -15.44
N TRP A 980 17.72 36.75 -16.10
CA TRP A 980 17.10 35.70 -16.92
C TRP A 980 17.92 35.38 -18.18
N VAL A 981 18.47 36.40 -18.85
CA VAL A 981 19.39 36.18 -19.98
C VAL A 981 20.63 35.39 -19.51
N ALA A 982 21.22 35.76 -18.37
CA ALA A 982 22.37 35.05 -17.81
C ALA A 982 22.03 33.59 -17.46
N ALA A 983 20.88 33.35 -16.82
CA ALA A 983 20.40 32.01 -16.50
C ALA A 983 20.10 31.18 -17.76
N SER A 984 19.64 31.81 -18.85
CA SER A 984 19.38 31.14 -20.13
C SER A 984 20.66 30.76 -20.89
N GLN A 985 21.78 31.41 -20.57
CA GLN A 985 23.10 31.14 -21.17
C GLN A 985 23.89 30.06 -20.40
N ALA A 986 23.65 29.91 -19.09
CA ALA A 986 24.23 28.85 -18.28
C ALA A 986 23.63 27.49 -18.71
N ARG A 987 24.42 26.69 -19.44
CA ARG A 987 24.03 25.36 -19.93
C ARG A 987 24.27 24.27 -18.92
#